data_AF-A0A091CRN5-F1
#
_entry.id   AF-A0A091CRN5-F1
#
_cell.length_a   1.000
_cell.length_b   1.000
_cell.length_c   1.000
_cell.angle_alpha   90.00
_cell.angle_beta   90.00
_cell.angle_gamma   90.00
#
_symmetry.space_group_name_H-M   'P 1'
#
loop_
_entity.id
_entity.type
_entity.pdbx_description
1 polymer ?
#
loop_
_entity_poly.entity_id
_entity_poly.type
_entity_poly.pdbx_seq_one_letter_code
_entity_poly.pdbx_strand_id
1 'polypeptide(L)'
;MAPVEHVVADAGAFLRDAALQDIGNNIYTVREVVSEIRDKATRRRLAVLPYELRFREPLPEYVRLVTEFSKKTGDYASLSATDIQVLALTYQLEAEFVGVSHLKQEPEKVRVSSSIQHPETPLHISGFHLPSKHKAPQETVHCGVPAREPEHPEFSSFLFWRSPLPNIDHELQQLLIDRRAEEAEGDGSEESEGEGSGDDGGGWITPSNIGQIQRELEKGDVPQDVRVGCVTTDFAMQNVLLQMGLHVLAVDGMLIREARSSILRCHGCFKTTSDMSRVFCAHCGNKTLKKVAVTVSEDGTLHMLFSRNPKVLNPRGLRYPLPMPKGGKYASNPHLTEDQRFPQLRLSRKARQKTDVFASDYIAGVSPFAENDICSRSATLQVRDSTLGAGRRRLNPNASRKKFVKKRCLRLRSLFSPDARVPFRLLSLGVLGQVPMVRPTHSRGPSGSRGPGQAGIKQRSSCAATGNPLNCLPSCQLPSSRVQVAPATSGPANQHSGGCTSWHSVEAMAVTRKALIILAHSERTSFNYAMKEAAVEALKKTGWEVAESDLYAMNFNPIISRKDITGTLKHPEKFQYSDETALAYKESRLSPDIVAEQKKLEAADLVIFQFPMQWCGVPAILKGWFDRVFITGFAYTYADMYDKGPFKNKKAVLSITTGSSGSMYSPQGIHGDVNILLWPIQSGTLHFCGFQVLEPQLTYSIGHTPLDVRTQVLEGWKKRLERIWDETPLYFAPSSLFDLSFQAGFLMKKAVQDEQKNKTFGLSVGHHLGKPIPTDNQVKARK
;
A
#
# COMPACT_ATOMS: atom_id res chain seq x y z
N MET A 1 22.60 33.49 -19.01
CA MET A 1 22.23 32.82 -20.27
C MET A 1 21.98 33.91 -21.29
N ALA A 2 22.42 33.76 -22.53
CA ALA A 2 22.00 34.69 -23.58
C ALA A 2 20.51 34.41 -23.87
N PRO A 3 19.63 35.42 -23.85
CA PRO A 3 18.23 35.23 -24.15
C PRO A 3 18.06 34.87 -25.64
N VAL A 4 17.16 33.93 -25.92
CA VAL A 4 16.77 33.55 -27.29
C VAL A 4 16.06 34.74 -27.94
N GLU A 5 16.34 35.02 -29.21
CA GLU A 5 15.82 36.22 -29.87
C GLU A 5 14.28 36.20 -30.01
N HIS A 6 13.72 35.06 -30.41
CA HIS A 6 12.28 34.87 -30.62
C HIS A 6 11.78 33.61 -29.92
N VAL A 7 10.85 33.76 -28.98
CA VAL A 7 10.28 32.66 -28.21
C VAL A 7 8.79 32.57 -28.48
N VAL A 8 8.30 31.38 -28.81
CA VAL A 8 6.86 31.10 -28.89
C VAL A 8 6.41 30.39 -27.61
N ALA A 9 5.40 30.94 -26.94
CA ALA A 9 4.87 30.42 -25.70
C ALA A 9 3.54 29.68 -25.91
N ASP A 10 3.52 28.42 -25.50
CA ASP A 10 2.32 27.58 -25.36
C ASP A 10 1.62 27.81 -24.00
N ALA A 11 0.40 27.28 -23.82
CA ALA A 11 -0.34 27.31 -22.56
C ALA A 11 0.47 26.74 -21.38
N GLY A 12 1.30 25.72 -21.65
CA GLY A 12 2.21 25.12 -20.66
C GLY A 12 3.16 26.12 -20.01
N ALA A 13 3.68 27.08 -20.79
CA ALA A 13 4.58 28.12 -20.30
C ALA A 13 3.90 28.99 -19.23
N PHE A 14 2.66 29.41 -19.48
CA PHE A 14 1.90 30.25 -18.55
C PHE A 14 1.36 29.49 -17.33
N LEU A 15 0.99 28.22 -17.52
CA LEU A 15 0.49 27.36 -16.42
C LEU A 15 1.58 27.03 -15.40
N ARG A 16 2.84 26.90 -15.86
CA ARG A 16 4.00 26.63 -15.01
C ARG A 16 4.68 27.88 -14.43
N ASP A 17 4.21 29.06 -14.80
CA ASP A 17 4.78 30.34 -14.36
C ASP A 17 6.24 30.53 -14.83
N ALA A 18 6.51 30.19 -16.09
CA ALA A 18 7.82 30.39 -16.71
C ALA A 18 8.18 31.87 -16.75
N ALA A 19 9.41 32.21 -16.33
CA ALA A 19 9.95 33.57 -16.40
C ALA A 19 10.39 33.90 -17.84
N LEU A 20 9.42 34.02 -18.75
CA LEU A 20 9.68 34.18 -20.20
C LEU A 20 10.56 35.39 -20.54
N GLN A 21 10.53 36.45 -19.72
CA GLN A 21 11.39 37.63 -19.87
C GLN A 21 12.88 37.33 -19.77
N ASP A 22 13.26 36.27 -19.04
CA ASP A 22 14.66 35.87 -18.87
C ASP A 22 15.10 34.89 -19.98
N ILE A 23 14.11 34.28 -20.67
CA ILE A 23 14.33 33.24 -21.69
C ILE A 23 14.47 33.87 -23.08
N GLY A 24 13.70 34.92 -23.40
CA GLY A 24 13.80 35.53 -24.72
C GLY A 24 13.37 36.98 -24.82
N ASN A 25 13.89 37.65 -25.84
CA ASN A 25 13.69 39.09 -26.07
C ASN A 25 12.32 39.39 -26.68
N ASN A 26 11.89 38.59 -27.66
CA ASN A 26 10.60 38.75 -28.33
C ASN A 26 9.70 37.55 -28.04
N ILE A 27 8.65 37.76 -27.26
CA ILE A 27 7.74 36.69 -26.84
C ILE A 27 6.47 36.72 -27.70
N TYR A 28 6.23 35.64 -28.44
CA TYR A 28 5.09 35.45 -29.31
C TYR A 28 4.13 34.40 -28.75
N THR A 29 2.84 34.59 -29.00
CA THR A 29 1.83 33.54 -28.79
C THR A 29 0.63 33.76 -29.71
N VAL A 30 -0.30 32.81 -29.69
CA VAL A 30 -1.58 32.91 -30.40
C VAL A 30 -2.67 33.32 -29.42
N ARG A 31 -3.63 34.14 -29.88
CA ARG A 31 -4.73 34.64 -29.02
C ARG A 31 -5.57 33.52 -28.41
N GLU A 32 -5.75 32.44 -29.15
CA GLU A 32 -6.54 31.29 -28.73
C GLU A 32 -5.95 30.62 -27.48
N VAL A 33 -4.61 30.49 -27.40
CA VAL A 33 -3.87 29.90 -26.27
C VAL A 33 -4.22 30.63 -24.96
N VAL A 34 -4.14 31.96 -24.97
CA VAL A 34 -4.46 32.78 -23.78
C VAL A 34 -5.95 32.71 -23.44
N SER A 35 -6.83 32.65 -24.44
CA SER A 35 -8.28 32.57 -24.24
C SER A 35 -8.73 31.24 -23.64
N GLU A 36 -7.98 30.15 -23.88
CA GLU A 36 -8.29 28.82 -23.38
C GLU A 36 -7.95 28.63 -21.89
N ILE A 37 -7.05 29.44 -21.33
CA ILE A 37 -6.59 29.30 -19.95
C ILE A 37 -7.74 29.54 -18.96
N ARG A 38 -8.16 28.46 -18.28
CA ARG A 38 -9.24 28.48 -17.29
C ARG A 38 -8.77 28.69 -15.86
N ASP A 39 -7.49 28.47 -15.56
CA ASP A 39 -6.99 28.63 -14.21
C ASP A 39 -7.12 30.08 -13.72
N LYS A 40 -7.53 30.26 -12.46
CA LYS A 40 -7.81 31.59 -11.91
C LYS A 40 -6.53 32.33 -11.52
N ALA A 41 -5.52 31.61 -11.03
CA ALA A 41 -4.25 32.21 -10.62
C ALA A 41 -3.48 32.67 -11.87
N THR A 42 -3.35 31.81 -12.88
CA THR A 42 -2.69 32.16 -14.15
C THR A 42 -3.38 33.34 -14.85
N ARG A 43 -4.72 33.37 -14.91
CA ARG A 43 -5.45 34.52 -15.50
C ARG A 43 -5.18 35.85 -14.81
N ARG A 44 -4.96 35.84 -13.49
CA ARG A 44 -4.60 37.07 -12.76
C ARG A 44 -3.17 37.51 -13.11
N ARG A 45 -2.23 36.57 -13.23
CA ARG A 45 -0.84 36.87 -13.62
C ARG A 45 -0.74 37.41 -15.05
N LEU A 46 -1.48 36.82 -15.98
CA LEU A 46 -1.56 37.27 -17.37
C LEU A 46 -2.05 38.72 -17.51
N ALA A 47 -2.81 39.24 -16.54
CA ALA A 47 -3.26 40.63 -16.53
C ALA A 47 -2.17 41.63 -16.08
N VAL A 48 -1.05 41.16 -15.51
CA VAL A 48 0.00 41.99 -14.90
C VAL A 48 1.41 41.54 -15.34
N LEU A 49 1.55 41.08 -16.59
CA LEU A 49 2.85 40.62 -17.10
C LEU A 49 3.87 41.78 -17.18
N PRO A 50 5.13 41.54 -16.76
CA PRO A 50 6.18 42.56 -16.80
C PRO A 50 6.81 42.74 -18.20
N TYR A 51 6.33 42.01 -19.20
CA TYR A 51 6.85 42.01 -20.57
C TYR A 51 5.71 42.13 -21.60
N GLU A 52 6.06 42.56 -22.81
CA GLU A 52 5.12 42.66 -23.91
C GLU A 52 4.88 41.29 -24.56
N LEU A 53 3.62 40.83 -24.58
CA LEU A 53 3.22 39.60 -25.25
C LEU A 53 2.70 39.91 -26.66
N ARG A 54 3.42 39.47 -27.70
CA ARG A 54 3.06 39.71 -29.08
C ARG A 54 2.14 38.62 -29.63
N PHE A 55 0.95 39.01 -30.04
CA PHE A 55 0.00 38.10 -30.66
C PHE A 55 0.21 38.05 -32.18
N ARG A 56 0.51 36.87 -32.72
CA ARG A 56 0.67 36.66 -34.17
C ARG A 56 -0.08 35.42 -34.61
N GLU A 57 -0.87 35.55 -35.67
CA GLU A 57 -1.54 34.41 -36.29
C GLU A 57 -0.68 33.85 -37.43
N PRO A 58 -0.53 32.52 -37.51
CA PRO A 58 0.29 31.89 -38.54
C PRO A 58 -0.40 31.93 -39.90
N LEU A 59 0.39 31.96 -40.97
CA LEU A 59 -0.15 31.85 -42.34
C LEU A 59 -0.74 30.45 -42.59
N PRO A 60 -1.85 30.35 -43.36
CA PRO A 60 -2.50 29.05 -43.63
C PRO A 60 -1.60 28.01 -44.30
N GLU A 61 -0.56 28.43 -45.00
CA GLU A 61 0.40 27.55 -45.67
C GLU A 61 1.21 26.72 -44.66
N TYR A 62 1.73 27.36 -43.60
CA TYR A 62 2.47 26.69 -42.54
C TYR A 62 1.58 25.78 -41.70
N VAL A 63 0.32 26.18 -41.48
CA VAL A 63 -0.68 25.34 -40.81
C VAL A 63 -0.90 24.03 -41.57
N ARG A 64 -0.97 24.08 -42.90
CA ARG A 64 -1.10 22.88 -43.74
C ARG A 64 0.14 21.99 -43.66
N LEU A 65 1.33 22.59 -43.77
CA LEU A 65 2.61 21.87 -43.71
C LEU A 65 2.78 21.11 -42.39
N VAL A 66 2.56 21.79 -41.26
CA VAL A 66 2.62 21.19 -39.92
C VAL A 66 1.55 20.11 -39.74
N THR A 67 0.34 20.33 -40.26
CA THR A 67 -0.74 19.35 -40.21
C THR A 67 -0.40 18.07 -40.95
N GLU A 68 0.19 18.19 -42.15
CA GLU A 68 0.62 17.04 -42.94
C GLU A 68 1.77 16.29 -42.27
N PHE A 69 2.75 17.03 -41.74
CA PHE A 69 3.87 16.44 -40.99
C PHE A 69 3.36 15.69 -39.74
N SER A 70 2.49 16.31 -38.95
CA SER A 70 1.91 15.71 -37.72
C SER A 70 1.08 14.45 -37.99
N LYS A 71 0.50 14.32 -39.19
CA LYS A 71 -0.19 13.09 -39.60
C LYS A 71 0.81 11.97 -39.90
N LYS A 72 1.98 12.29 -40.46
CA LYS A 72 3.06 11.33 -40.71
C LYS A 72 3.70 10.85 -39.41
N THR A 73 3.89 11.73 -38.42
CA THR A 73 4.40 11.33 -37.09
C THR A 73 3.39 10.49 -36.29
N GLY A 74 2.09 10.71 -36.55
CA GLY A 74 0.99 10.02 -35.88
C GLY A 74 0.43 10.74 -34.65
N ASP A 75 0.88 11.97 -34.37
CA ASP A 75 0.44 12.79 -33.23
C ASP A 75 -0.73 13.73 -33.55
N TYR A 76 -1.13 13.87 -34.83
CA TYR A 76 -2.25 14.73 -35.21
C TYR A 76 -3.56 14.47 -34.44
N ALA A 77 -3.85 13.22 -34.07
CA ALA A 77 -5.09 12.88 -33.35
C ALA A 77 -5.08 13.30 -31.86
N SER A 78 -3.90 13.61 -31.33
CA SER A 78 -3.66 14.09 -29.95
C SER A 78 -3.50 15.60 -29.89
N LEU A 79 -3.10 16.25 -30.98
CA LEU A 79 -2.95 17.70 -31.07
C LEU A 79 -4.31 18.38 -31.26
N SER A 80 -4.48 19.53 -30.59
CA SER A 80 -5.62 20.41 -30.76
C SER A 80 -5.39 21.44 -31.88
N ALA A 81 -6.43 22.22 -32.21
CA ALA A 81 -6.31 23.25 -33.24
C ALA A 81 -5.33 24.37 -32.84
N THR A 82 -5.32 24.75 -31.57
CA THR A 82 -4.40 25.75 -31.01
C THR A 82 -2.97 25.24 -31.05
N ASP A 83 -2.73 23.96 -30.75
CA ASP A 83 -1.38 23.38 -30.77
C ASP A 83 -0.80 23.43 -32.19
N ILE A 84 -1.61 23.11 -33.20
CA ILE A 84 -1.20 23.21 -34.61
C ILE A 84 -0.89 24.66 -34.99
N GLN A 85 -1.65 25.64 -34.50
CA GLN A 85 -1.36 27.05 -34.74
C GLN A 85 -0.03 27.47 -34.09
N VAL A 86 0.26 27.02 -32.87
CA VAL A 86 1.52 27.30 -32.19
C VAL A 86 2.70 26.68 -32.95
N LEU A 87 2.58 25.42 -33.36
CA LEU A 87 3.59 24.72 -34.18
C LEU A 87 3.80 25.41 -35.55
N ALA A 88 2.73 25.90 -36.17
CA ALA A 88 2.82 26.65 -37.42
C ALA A 88 3.48 28.01 -37.23
N LEU A 89 3.20 28.70 -36.12
CA LEU A 89 3.84 29.97 -35.77
C LEU A 89 5.34 29.79 -35.51
N THR A 90 5.74 28.73 -34.80
CA THR A 90 7.16 28.41 -34.60
C THR A 90 7.87 28.16 -35.92
N TYR A 91 7.26 27.37 -36.82
CA TYR A 91 7.82 27.10 -38.13
C TYR A 91 7.94 28.36 -38.99
N GLN A 92 6.92 29.24 -38.93
CA GLN A 92 6.93 30.51 -39.65
C GLN A 92 8.06 31.43 -39.19
N LEU A 93 8.28 31.55 -37.88
CA LEU A 93 9.38 32.36 -37.34
C LEU A 93 10.74 31.75 -37.71
N GLU A 94 10.89 30.42 -37.65
CA GLU A 94 12.11 29.75 -38.09
C GLU A 94 12.41 30.05 -39.57
N ALA A 95 11.39 29.96 -40.42
CA ALA A 95 11.53 30.25 -41.86
C ALA A 95 11.88 31.74 -42.14
N GLU A 96 11.38 32.66 -41.33
CA GLU A 96 11.60 34.11 -41.47
C GLU A 96 13.01 34.52 -41.02
N PHE A 97 13.49 33.99 -39.89
CA PHE A 97 14.74 34.43 -39.27
C PHE A 97 15.94 33.54 -39.59
N VAL A 98 15.75 32.22 -39.68
CA VAL A 98 16.85 31.24 -39.86
C VAL A 98 16.90 30.68 -41.28
N GLY A 99 15.74 30.33 -41.82
CA GLY A 99 15.59 29.66 -43.11
C GLY A 99 15.24 28.17 -42.96
N VAL A 100 14.80 27.54 -44.05
CA VAL A 100 14.16 26.20 -44.03
C VAL A 100 15.08 25.02 -44.41
N SER A 101 16.36 25.27 -44.69
CA SER A 101 17.28 24.25 -45.24
C SER A 101 17.60 23.11 -44.26
N HIS A 102 17.57 23.38 -42.95
CA HIS A 102 17.85 22.40 -41.90
C HIS A 102 16.60 21.62 -41.45
N LEU A 103 15.40 22.06 -41.87
CA LEU A 103 14.14 21.47 -41.45
C LEU A 103 13.81 20.21 -42.24
N LYS A 104 13.36 19.18 -41.54
CA LYS A 104 13.02 17.89 -42.13
C LYS A 104 11.59 17.90 -42.70
N GLN A 105 11.42 17.41 -43.92
CA GLN A 105 10.09 17.28 -44.55
C GLN A 105 9.40 15.94 -44.24
N GLU A 106 10.19 14.92 -43.89
CA GLU A 106 9.68 13.60 -43.51
C GLU A 106 10.30 13.15 -42.19
N PRO A 107 9.50 12.50 -41.31
CA PRO A 107 10.01 12.00 -40.04
C PRO A 107 10.93 10.80 -40.23
N GLU A 108 11.88 10.64 -39.32
CA GLU A 108 12.79 9.50 -39.34
C GLU A 108 12.11 8.17 -38.95
N LYS A 109 12.74 7.06 -39.34
CA LYS A 109 12.23 5.72 -39.07
C LYS A 109 12.31 5.41 -37.57
N VAL A 110 11.21 4.89 -37.04
CA VAL A 110 11.11 4.45 -35.64
C VAL A 110 12.05 3.29 -35.36
N ARG A 111 12.92 3.44 -34.37
CA ARG A 111 13.78 2.36 -33.85
C ARG A 111 13.04 1.62 -32.74
N VAL A 112 12.93 0.30 -32.89
CA VAL A 112 12.18 -0.55 -31.98
C VAL A 112 13.14 -1.45 -31.21
N SER A 113 13.07 -1.42 -29.89
CA SER A 113 13.81 -2.33 -29.01
C SER A 113 12.89 -2.96 -27.97
N SER A 114 13.32 -4.07 -27.36
CA SER A 114 12.47 -4.80 -26.43
C SER A 114 13.22 -5.22 -25.16
N SER A 115 12.59 -5.02 -24.01
CA SER A 115 13.11 -5.31 -22.67
C SER A 115 12.17 -6.26 -21.92
N ILE A 116 12.68 -7.04 -20.98
CA ILE A 116 11.86 -7.89 -20.10
C ILE A 116 11.17 -7.09 -18.98
N GLN A 117 11.59 -5.84 -18.79
CA GLN A 117 11.11 -4.98 -17.73
C GLN A 117 9.63 -4.65 -17.86
N HIS A 118 8.93 -4.54 -16.73
CA HIS A 118 7.51 -4.21 -16.72
C HIS A 118 7.28 -2.71 -16.99
N PRO A 119 6.27 -2.30 -17.78
CA PRO A 119 6.01 -0.88 -18.09
C PRO A 119 5.63 0.00 -16.89
N GLU A 120 5.17 -0.62 -15.81
CA GLU A 120 4.80 0.07 -14.56
C GLU A 120 5.96 0.13 -13.55
N THR A 121 7.16 -0.32 -13.93
CA THR A 121 8.36 -0.15 -13.08
C THR A 121 8.60 1.35 -12.92
N PRO A 122 8.83 1.87 -11.70
CA PRO A 122 9.00 3.30 -11.44
C PRO A 122 10.38 3.80 -11.89
N LEU A 123 10.70 3.64 -13.17
CA LEU A 123 11.85 4.27 -13.78
C LEU A 123 11.57 5.77 -13.93
N HIS A 124 12.53 6.61 -13.55
CA HIS A 124 12.43 8.07 -13.63
C HIS A 124 11.33 8.68 -12.75
N ILE A 125 10.93 7.98 -11.68
CA ILE A 125 10.09 8.57 -10.63
C ILE A 125 10.99 8.96 -9.47
N SER A 126 11.16 10.26 -9.25
CA SER A 126 11.98 10.79 -8.17
C SER A 126 11.47 10.31 -6.81
N GLY A 127 12.40 9.99 -5.90
CA GLY A 127 12.10 9.43 -4.58
C GLY A 127 11.89 7.91 -4.56
N PHE A 128 11.90 7.24 -5.72
CA PHE A 128 11.98 5.77 -5.80
C PHE A 128 13.40 5.34 -6.15
N HIS A 129 14.18 4.97 -5.14
CA HIS A 129 15.55 4.48 -5.32
C HIS A 129 15.54 3.04 -5.85
N LEU A 130 16.05 2.85 -7.06
CA LEU A 130 16.32 1.54 -7.66
C LEU A 130 17.85 1.35 -7.64
N PRO A 131 18.40 0.45 -6.80
CA PRO A 131 19.84 0.24 -6.77
C PRO A 131 20.28 -0.31 -8.13
N SER A 132 21.12 0.45 -8.82
CA SER A 132 21.78 -0.02 -10.04
C SER A 132 22.73 -1.14 -9.63
N LYS A 133 22.61 -2.33 -10.25
CA LYS A 133 23.72 -3.29 -10.19
C LYS A 133 24.92 -2.63 -10.88
N HIS A 134 26.04 -2.51 -10.18
CA HIS A 134 27.28 -1.95 -10.71
C HIS A 134 27.53 -2.45 -12.14
N LYS A 135 27.65 -1.52 -13.10
CA LYS A 135 28.35 -1.80 -14.35
C LYS A 135 29.82 -1.97 -13.98
N ALA A 136 30.35 -3.18 -14.12
CA ALA A 136 31.79 -3.38 -14.12
C ALA A 136 32.42 -2.46 -15.18
N PRO A 137 33.62 -1.90 -14.94
CA PRO A 137 34.32 -1.08 -15.92
C PRO A 137 34.53 -1.85 -17.23
N GLN A 138 34.32 -1.17 -18.35
CA GLN A 138 34.62 -1.72 -19.67
C GLN A 138 36.15 -1.78 -19.85
N GLU A 139 36.74 -2.96 -19.63
CA GLU A 139 38.02 -3.28 -20.25
C GLU A 139 37.80 -3.74 -21.69
N THR A 140 38.45 -3.03 -22.60
CA THR A 140 38.56 -3.35 -24.01
C THR A 140 39.35 -4.64 -24.20
N VAL A 141 38.70 -5.72 -24.64
CA VAL A 141 39.39 -6.87 -25.24
C VAL A 141 38.71 -7.24 -26.55
N HIS A 142 39.51 -7.26 -27.60
CA HIS A 142 39.13 -7.60 -28.97
C HIS A 142 38.96 -9.12 -29.15
N CYS A 143 38.01 -9.47 -30.03
CA CYS A 143 37.90 -10.68 -30.86
C CYS A 143 37.46 -12.02 -30.25
N GLY A 144 36.48 -12.63 -30.94
CA GLY A 144 36.31 -14.08 -31.03
C GLY A 144 34.85 -14.56 -31.05
N VAL A 145 34.32 -14.89 -32.24
CA VAL A 145 33.13 -15.75 -32.36
C VAL A 145 33.53 -17.20 -32.06
N PRO A 146 32.76 -17.94 -31.24
CA PRO A 146 32.33 -19.28 -31.66
C PRO A 146 30.84 -19.51 -31.28
N ALA A 147 29.98 -19.85 -32.24
CA ALA A 147 29.64 -21.21 -32.70
C ALA A 147 28.46 -21.83 -31.92
N ARG A 148 27.40 -22.14 -32.68
CA ARG A 148 26.20 -22.90 -32.30
C ARG A 148 26.56 -24.33 -31.90
N GLU A 149 25.77 -24.91 -30.98
CA GLU A 149 24.98 -26.15 -31.12
C GLU A 149 24.55 -26.69 -29.73
N PRO A 150 23.61 -27.65 -29.61
CA PRO A 150 22.27 -27.71 -30.18
C PRO A 150 21.18 -27.96 -29.10
N GLU A 151 19.91 -27.74 -29.45
CA GLU A 151 18.76 -28.19 -28.66
C GLU A 151 18.56 -29.70 -28.76
N HIS A 152 18.22 -30.36 -27.66
CA HIS A 152 17.31 -31.52 -27.67
C HIS A 152 16.73 -31.79 -26.26
N PRO A 153 15.60 -32.51 -26.15
CA PRO A 153 14.45 -32.07 -25.37
C PRO A 153 14.00 -33.14 -24.39
N GLU A 154 13.87 -32.85 -23.10
CA GLU A 154 13.07 -33.72 -22.24
C GLU A 154 12.33 -32.95 -21.16
N PHE A 155 11.02 -33.04 -21.30
CA PHE A 155 10.00 -32.45 -20.46
C PHE A 155 9.73 -33.43 -19.32
N SER A 156 10.19 -33.11 -18.10
CA SER A 156 9.52 -33.61 -16.89
C SER A 156 9.55 -32.56 -15.77
N SER A 157 8.40 -31.91 -15.66
CA SER A 157 7.67 -31.61 -14.43
C SER A 157 8.42 -31.08 -13.19
N PHE A 158 7.99 -29.90 -12.72
CA PHE A 158 8.13 -29.37 -11.36
C PHE A 158 9.51 -28.87 -10.89
N LEU A 159 9.98 -27.75 -11.44
CA LEU A 159 10.87 -26.82 -10.72
C LEU A 159 10.40 -25.38 -10.90
N PHE A 160 9.42 -24.99 -10.10
CA PHE A 160 8.98 -23.61 -9.94
C PHE A 160 9.61 -23.09 -8.63
N TRP A 161 10.47 -22.07 -8.75
CA TRP A 161 11.18 -21.29 -7.70
C TRP A 161 12.44 -21.88 -7.06
N ARG A 162 13.61 -21.46 -7.58
CA ARG A 162 14.71 -20.75 -6.90
C ARG A 162 15.99 -20.95 -7.74
N SER A 163 16.58 -19.86 -8.23
CA SER A 163 17.99 -19.90 -8.66
C SER A 163 18.86 -20.16 -7.43
N PRO A 164 19.93 -20.97 -7.52
CA PRO A 164 20.88 -21.14 -6.42
C PRO A 164 21.50 -19.78 -6.07
N LEU A 165 21.66 -19.52 -4.76
CA LEU A 165 22.33 -18.33 -4.25
C LEU A 165 23.77 -18.31 -4.77
N PRO A 166 24.29 -17.15 -5.23
CA PRO A 166 25.70 -17.03 -5.58
C PRO A 166 26.59 -17.32 -4.36
N ASN A 167 27.74 -17.93 -4.62
CA ASN A 167 28.73 -18.31 -3.62
C ASN A 167 29.31 -17.06 -2.94
N ILE A 168 29.09 -16.92 -1.63
CA ILE A 168 29.47 -15.75 -0.80
C ILE A 168 30.99 -15.71 -0.56
N ASP A 169 31.71 -16.80 -0.87
CA ASP A 169 33.14 -16.94 -0.59
C ASP A 169 34.02 -15.94 -1.38
N HIS A 170 33.62 -15.55 -2.60
CA HIS A 170 34.40 -14.59 -3.40
C HIS A 170 34.21 -13.13 -2.94
N GLU A 171 33.02 -12.75 -2.46
CA GLU A 171 32.77 -11.40 -1.92
C GLU A 171 33.44 -11.21 -0.54
N LEU A 172 33.56 -12.28 0.25
CA LEU A 172 34.28 -12.27 1.53
C LEU A 172 35.80 -12.15 1.35
N GLN A 173 36.38 -12.74 0.29
CA GLN A 173 37.82 -12.63 0.02
C GLN A 173 38.21 -11.22 -0.45
N GLN A 174 37.35 -10.52 -1.20
CA GLN A 174 37.61 -9.14 -1.65
C GLN A 174 37.62 -8.17 -0.44
N LEU A 175 36.66 -8.31 0.48
CA LEU A 175 36.57 -7.49 1.71
C LEU A 175 37.73 -7.74 2.71
N LEU A 176 38.38 -8.89 2.63
CA LEU A 176 39.56 -9.21 3.45
C LEU A 176 40.87 -8.69 2.84
N ILE A 177 40.89 -8.37 1.53
CA ILE A 177 42.04 -7.74 0.86
C ILE A 177 42.02 -6.23 1.12
N ASP A 178 40.85 -5.58 1.06
CA ASP A 178 40.73 -4.13 1.31
C ASP A 178 41.03 -3.76 2.78
N ARG A 179 40.70 -4.64 3.74
CA ARG A 179 41.03 -4.42 5.17
C ARG A 179 42.50 -4.55 5.52
N ARG A 180 43.35 -5.07 4.63
CA ARG A 180 44.80 -5.22 4.87
C ARG A 180 45.63 -4.06 4.36
N ALA A 181 45.03 -3.11 3.65
CA ALA A 181 45.75 -1.96 3.06
C ALA A 181 45.67 -0.66 3.89
N GLU A 182 44.85 -0.60 4.94
CA GLU A 182 44.64 0.63 5.73
C GLU A 182 45.31 0.64 7.12
N GLU A 183 46.20 -0.32 7.42
CA GLU A 183 47.06 -0.29 8.61
C GLU A 183 48.53 -0.27 8.20
N ALA A 184 49.01 0.86 7.66
CA ALA A 184 50.43 1.21 7.67
C ALA A 184 50.64 2.72 7.48
N GLU A 185 51.17 3.33 8.54
CA GLU A 185 51.96 4.57 8.62
C GLU A 185 51.27 5.92 8.34
N GLY A 186 51.17 6.71 9.42
CA GLY A 186 51.08 8.15 9.34
C GLY A 186 52.45 8.79 9.49
N ASP A 187 52.68 9.86 8.74
CA ASP A 187 53.42 11.04 9.20
C ASP A 187 52.96 12.27 8.38
N GLY A 188 53.03 13.45 9.00
CA GLY A 188 52.22 14.62 8.65
C GLY A 188 52.77 15.55 7.56
N SER A 189 51.90 16.46 7.10
CA SER A 189 52.18 17.89 6.87
C SER A 189 50.96 18.61 6.26
N GLU A 190 50.95 19.92 6.45
CA GLU A 190 49.85 20.88 6.35
C GLU A 190 49.38 21.26 4.92
N GLU A 191 48.17 21.84 4.88
CA GLU A 191 47.60 22.76 3.87
C GLU A 191 47.21 22.27 2.45
N SER A 192 45.91 22.35 2.13
CA SER A 192 45.34 23.22 1.07
C SER A 192 43.88 22.88 0.80
N GLU A 193 43.04 23.93 0.70
CA GLU A 193 41.66 23.86 0.23
C GLU A 193 41.56 23.19 -1.16
N GLY A 194 40.51 22.39 -1.34
CA GLY A 194 40.17 21.75 -2.60
C GLY A 194 38.76 21.16 -2.54
N GLU A 195 37.81 21.85 -3.19
CA GLU A 195 36.45 21.36 -3.42
C GLU A 195 36.48 20.01 -4.15
N GLY A 196 35.97 18.97 -3.49
CA GLY A 196 35.75 17.65 -4.09
C GLY A 196 34.34 17.19 -3.80
N SER A 197 33.42 17.42 -4.75
CA SER A 197 32.06 16.90 -4.71
C SER A 197 32.09 15.37 -4.80
N GLY A 198 32.05 14.70 -3.66
CA GLY A 198 31.73 13.29 -3.55
C GLY A 198 30.24 13.07 -3.85
N ASP A 199 29.89 13.05 -5.13
CA ASP A 199 28.59 12.63 -5.63
C ASP A 199 28.45 11.11 -5.46
N ASP A 200 27.95 10.70 -4.29
CA ASP A 200 27.40 9.36 -4.09
C ASP A 200 26.09 9.43 -3.26
N GLY A 201 25.31 10.48 -3.51
CA GLY A 201 24.06 10.83 -2.80
C GLY A 201 22.81 10.24 -3.44
N GLY A 202 22.67 8.91 -3.48
CA GLY A 202 21.58 8.23 -4.19
C GLY A 202 20.14 8.64 -3.77
N GLY A 203 19.42 9.32 -4.67
CA GLY A 203 17.96 9.22 -4.87
C GLY A 203 16.99 9.82 -3.84
N TRP A 204 17.44 10.54 -2.82
CA TRP A 204 16.55 11.19 -1.85
C TRP A 204 15.85 12.42 -2.44
N ILE A 205 14.69 12.81 -1.91
CA ILE A 205 14.11 14.14 -2.14
C ILE A 205 14.50 15.04 -0.96
N THR A 206 15.31 16.05 -1.19
CA THR A 206 15.81 17.00 -0.19
C THR A 206 15.32 18.42 -0.53
N PRO A 207 15.30 19.35 0.45
CA PRO A 207 14.99 20.75 0.17
C PRO A 207 15.88 21.37 -0.93
N SER A 208 17.13 20.92 -1.04
CA SER A 208 18.08 21.38 -2.06
C SER A 208 17.77 20.86 -3.47
N ASN A 209 17.18 19.66 -3.59
CA ASN A 209 16.91 19.05 -4.90
C ASN A 209 15.45 19.17 -5.35
N ILE A 210 14.51 19.61 -4.51
CA ILE A 210 13.09 19.70 -4.89
C ILE A 210 12.88 20.62 -6.11
N GLY A 211 13.62 21.72 -6.18
CA GLY A 211 13.63 22.61 -7.34
C GLY A 211 14.25 21.93 -8.56
N GLN A 212 15.36 21.19 -8.40
CA GLN A 212 15.99 20.43 -9.49
C GLN A 212 15.11 19.28 -10.01
N ILE A 213 14.39 18.58 -9.15
CA ILE A 213 13.53 17.46 -9.50
C ILE A 213 12.27 17.91 -10.25
N GLN A 214 11.77 19.11 -9.93
CA GLN A 214 10.74 19.75 -10.76
C GLN A 214 11.25 20.09 -12.17
N ARG A 215 12.57 20.25 -12.33
CA ARG A 215 13.27 20.60 -13.59
C ARG A 215 13.75 19.36 -14.40
N GLU A 216 14.14 18.28 -13.73
CA GLU A 216 14.80 17.07 -14.31
C GLU A 216 13.92 16.15 -15.17
N LEU A 217 12.67 16.50 -15.46
CA LEU A 217 11.88 15.80 -16.47
C LEU A 217 12.40 16.04 -17.89
N GLU A 218 13.23 17.07 -18.09
CA GLU A 218 13.78 17.48 -19.38
C GLU A 218 15.30 17.66 -19.23
N LYS A 219 16.10 16.80 -19.86
CA LYS A 219 17.56 17.00 -19.92
C LYS A 219 17.84 18.11 -20.94
N GLY A 220 18.36 19.24 -20.48
CA GLY A 220 18.71 20.34 -21.37
C GLY A 220 20.10 20.90 -21.12
N ASP A 221 20.64 21.54 -22.16
CA ASP A 221 21.89 22.30 -22.13
C ASP A 221 21.60 23.80 -22.25
N VAL A 222 22.59 24.64 -21.95
CA VAL A 222 22.47 26.08 -22.17
C VAL A 222 22.34 26.33 -23.68
N PRO A 223 21.32 27.04 -24.16
CA PRO A 223 21.16 27.34 -25.58
C PRO A 223 22.33 28.23 -26.04
N GLN A 224 23.23 27.67 -26.82
CA GLN A 224 24.24 28.40 -27.58
C GLN A 224 23.76 28.44 -29.04
N ASP A 225 23.71 29.64 -29.64
CA ASP A 225 23.31 29.89 -31.04
C ASP A 225 21.84 29.59 -31.43
N VAL A 226 20.90 29.53 -30.47
CA VAL A 226 19.46 29.35 -30.76
C VAL A 226 18.77 30.70 -30.97
N ARG A 227 18.22 30.94 -32.16
CA ARG A 227 17.48 32.19 -32.49
C ARG A 227 15.98 32.10 -32.26
N VAL A 228 15.37 30.97 -32.60
CA VAL A 228 13.93 30.73 -32.42
C VAL A 228 13.74 29.49 -31.58
N GLY A 229 12.82 29.54 -30.61
CA GLY A 229 12.49 28.40 -29.75
C GLY A 229 11.04 28.38 -29.30
N CYS A 230 10.51 27.18 -29.06
CA CYS A 230 9.17 26.99 -28.53
C CYS A 230 9.23 26.50 -27.08
N VAL A 231 8.54 27.20 -26.17
CA VAL A 231 8.35 26.72 -24.79
C VAL A 231 7.03 25.98 -24.71
N THR A 232 7.10 24.65 -24.62
CA THR A 232 5.94 23.77 -24.46
C THR A 232 6.24 22.61 -23.51
N THR A 233 5.21 22.21 -22.76
CA THR A 233 5.28 21.06 -21.85
C THR A 233 4.57 19.82 -22.41
N ASP A 234 3.93 19.91 -23.58
CA ASP A 234 3.21 18.79 -24.17
C ASP A 234 4.15 17.94 -25.04
N PHE A 235 4.29 16.66 -24.67
CA PHE A 235 5.10 15.71 -25.39
C PHE A 235 4.69 15.56 -26.87
N ALA A 236 3.41 15.68 -27.21
CA ALA A 236 2.96 15.58 -28.61
C ALA A 236 3.55 16.72 -29.47
N MET A 237 3.58 17.95 -28.94
CA MET A 237 4.21 19.09 -29.60
C MET A 237 5.73 18.94 -29.64
N GLN A 238 6.36 18.56 -28.51
CA GLN A 238 7.80 18.34 -28.44
C GLN A 238 8.28 17.29 -29.46
N ASN A 239 7.55 16.18 -29.61
CA ASN A 239 7.87 15.13 -30.57
C ASN A 239 7.83 15.64 -32.02
N VAL A 240 6.79 16.41 -32.37
CA VAL A 240 6.67 17.00 -33.72
C VAL A 240 7.78 18.01 -33.96
N LEU A 241 8.05 18.92 -33.01
CA LEU A 241 9.10 19.94 -33.13
C LEU A 241 10.49 19.31 -33.32
N LEU A 242 10.87 18.35 -32.47
CA LEU A 242 12.15 17.65 -32.58
C LEU A 242 12.28 16.88 -33.90
N GLN A 243 11.21 16.25 -34.38
CA GLN A 243 11.23 15.54 -35.67
C GLN A 243 11.29 16.49 -36.88
N MET A 244 10.74 17.70 -36.76
CA MET A 244 10.86 18.75 -37.79
C MET A 244 12.25 19.40 -37.78
N GLY A 245 13.02 19.26 -36.70
CA GLY A 245 14.31 19.93 -36.49
C GLY A 245 14.17 21.32 -35.87
N LEU A 246 13.07 21.61 -35.19
CA LEU A 246 12.84 22.86 -34.48
C LEU A 246 13.30 22.76 -33.02
N HIS A 247 13.84 23.86 -32.49
CA HIS A 247 14.35 23.93 -31.13
C HIS A 247 13.21 24.05 -30.11
N VAL A 248 13.22 23.14 -29.12
CA VAL A 248 12.27 23.13 -28.00
C VAL A 248 13.00 23.59 -26.74
N LEU A 249 12.42 24.57 -26.07
CA LEU A 249 12.91 25.11 -24.81
C LEU A 249 12.09 24.55 -23.65
N ALA A 250 12.78 24.17 -22.59
CA ALA A 250 12.18 23.84 -21.30
C ALA A 250 11.61 25.09 -20.63
N VAL A 251 10.84 24.89 -19.55
CA VAL A 251 10.28 25.98 -18.72
C VAL A 251 11.36 26.93 -18.18
N ASP A 252 12.58 26.44 -17.99
CA ASP A 252 13.73 27.20 -17.49
C ASP A 252 14.56 27.85 -18.61
N GLY A 253 14.16 27.71 -19.87
CA GLY A 253 14.89 28.23 -21.03
C GLY A 253 16.08 27.39 -21.49
N MET A 254 16.27 26.19 -20.95
CA MET A 254 17.27 25.22 -21.44
C MET A 254 16.79 24.55 -22.71
N LEU A 255 17.71 24.21 -23.62
CA LEU A 255 17.39 23.53 -24.88
C LEU A 255 17.22 22.02 -24.62
N ILE A 256 16.08 21.44 -24.99
CA ILE A 256 15.79 20.02 -24.79
C ILE A 256 16.44 19.19 -25.91
N ARG A 257 17.41 18.33 -25.57
CA ARG A 257 18.05 17.39 -26.52
C ARG A 257 17.37 16.03 -26.61
N GLU A 258 16.81 15.57 -25.50
CA GLU A 258 16.08 14.30 -25.45
C GLU A 258 14.75 14.47 -24.71
N ALA A 259 13.65 14.19 -25.40
CA ALA A 259 12.33 14.11 -24.80
C ALA A 259 12.00 12.63 -24.50
N ARG A 260 11.87 12.28 -23.22
CA ARG A 260 11.48 10.95 -22.77
C ARG A 260 10.09 10.98 -22.20
N SER A 261 9.21 10.17 -22.77
CA SER A 261 7.84 10.05 -22.27
C SER A 261 7.32 8.65 -22.50
N SER A 262 6.01 8.47 -22.35
CA SER A 262 5.34 7.22 -22.62
C SER A 262 4.09 7.48 -23.43
N ILE A 263 3.81 6.58 -24.36
CA ILE A 263 2.64 6.63 -25.24
C ILE A 263 1.80 5.38 -25.07
N LEU A 264 0.55 5.45 -25.51
CA LEU A 264 -0.36 4.31 -25.53
C LEU A 264 -0.39 3.70 -26.93
N ARG A 265 -0.08 2.40 -27.03
CA ARG A 265 -0.19 1.62 -28.27
C ARG A 265 -1.27 0.56 -28.16
N CYS A 266 -2.13 0.49 -29.17
CA CYS A 266 -3.10 -0.59 -29.30
C CYS A 266 -2.40 -1.89 -29.70
N HIS A 267 -2.54 -2.96 -28.93
CA HIS A 267 -1.97 -4.26 -29.32
C HIS A 267 -2.81 -5.01 -30.38
N GLY A 268 -3.99 -4.51 -30.74
CA GLY A 268 -4.87 -5.11 -31.75
C GLY A 268 -4.70 -4.49 -33.15
N CYS A 269 -4.79 -3.16 -33.26
CA CYS A 269 -4.62 -2.45 -34.55
C CYS A 269 -3.29 -1.70 -34.68
N PHE A 270 -2.42 -1.79 -33.68
CA PHE A 270 -1.05 -1.23 -33.67
C PHE A 270 -0.93 0.30 -33.75
N LYS A 271 -2.05 1.03 -33.86
CA LYS A 271 -2.09 2.49 -33.77
C LYS A 271 -1.68 2.97 -32.37
N THR A 272 -0.91 4.04 -32.35
CA THR A 272 -0.40 4.74 -31.16
C THR A 272 -1.18 6.03 -30.90
N THR A 273 -1.11 6.52 -29.66
CA THR A 273 -1.60 7.84 -29.26
C THR A 273 -0.78 8.32 -28.07
N SER A 274 -0.45 9.61 -28.04
CA SER A 274 0.28 10.26 -26.94
C SER A 274 -0.65 10.73 -25.81
N ASP A 275 -1.98 10.72 -26.00
CA ASP A 275 -2.95 11.03 -24.95
C ASP A 275 -3.03 9.89 -23.90
N MET A 276 -2.36 10.12 -22.78
CA MET A 276 -2.26 9.17 -21.66
C MET A 276 -3.56 8.99 -20.86
N SER A 277 -4.57 9.83 -21.09
CA SER A 277 -5.89 9.72 -20.45
C SER A 277 -6.78 8.67 -21.12
N ARG A 278 -6.46 8.28 -22.37
CA ARG A 278 -7.30 7.36 -23.14
C ARG A 278 -7.25 5.94 -22.60
N VAL A 279 -8.42 5.30 -22.70
CA VAL A 279 -8.63 3.90 -22.31
C VAL A 279 -9.03 3.05 -23.51
N PHE A 280 -9.75 3.65 -24.47
CA PHE A 280 -10.18 3.02 -25.72
C PHE A 280 -9.32 3.52 -26.87
N CYS A 281 -9.01 2.62 -27.80
CA CYS A 281 -8.29 2.99 -29.02
C CYS A 281 -9.20 3.79 -29.95
N ALA A 282 -8.76 4.98 -30.37
CA ALA A 282 -9.51 5.86 -31.27
C ALA A 282 -9.82 5.23 -32.65
N HIS A 283 -8.98 4.28 -33.10
CA HIS A 283 -9.14 3.66 -34.41
C HIS A 283 -10.10 2.46 -34.38
N CYS A 284 -9.91 1.51 -33.45
CA CYS A 284 -10.71 0.28 -33.41
C CYS A 284 -11.77 0.24 -32.31
N GLY A 285 -11.88 1.29 -31.47
CA GLY A 285 -12.84 1.40 -30.37
C GLY A 285 -12.58 0.48 -29.17
N ASN A 286 -11.68 -0.49 -29.30
CA ASN A 286 -11.42 -1.49 -28.27
C ASN A 286 -10.58 -0.94 -27.10
N LYS A 287 -10.81 -1.48 -25.90
CA LYS A 287 -10.03 -1.21 -24.69
C LYS A 287 -8.72 -2.01 -24.66
N THR A 288 -7.85 -1.75 -25.61
CA THR A 288 -6.65 -2.56 -25.91
C THR A 288 -5.34 -1.76 -25.88
N LEU A 289 -5.38 -0.53 -25.36
CA LEU A 289 -4.19 0.31 -25.21
C LEU A 289 -3.23 -0.24 -24.15
N LYS A 290 -1.93 -0.15 -24.45
CA LYS A 290 -0.81 -0.52 -23.57
C LYS A 290 0.24 0.59 -23.58
N LYS A 291 0.77 0.89 -22.40
CA LYS A 291 1.84 1.89 -22.21
C LYS A 291 3.16 1.37 -22.77
N VAL A 292 3.84 2.19 -23.57
CA VAL A 292 5.15 1.95 -24.17
C VAL A 292 6.01 3.18 -23.90
N ALA A 293 7.27 2.99 -23.48
CA ALA A 293 8.18 4.11 -23.27
C ALA A 293 8.78 4.56 -24.61
N VAL A 294 8.89 5.88 -24.79
CA VAL A 294 9.43 6.51 -25.99
C VAL A 294 10.51 7.52 -25.65
N THR A 295 11.50 7.61 -26.51
CA THR A 295 12.57 8.62 -26.43
C THR A 295 12.73 9.24 -27.82
N VAL A 296 12.71 10.56 -27.87
CA VAL A 296 12.95 11.35 -29.09
C VAL A 296 14.24 12.10 -28.85
N SER A 297 15.24 11.86 -29.69
CA SER A 297 16.51 12.58 -29.64
C SER A 297 16.47 13.80 -30.57
N GLU A 298 17.41 14.73 -30.40
CA GLU A 298 17.62 15.93 -31.23
C GLU A 298 17.71 15.60 -32.73
N ASP A 299 18.28 14.45 -33.07
CA ASP A 299 18.33 13.93 -34.44
C ASP A 299 16.94 13.60 -35.02
N GLY A 300 15.85 13.75 -34.27
CA GLY A 300 14.50 13.35 -34.68
C GLY A 300 14.28 11.83 -34.68
N THR A 301 15.23 11.05 -34.16
CA THR A 301 15.10 9.58 -34.07
C THR A 301 14.13 9.21 -32.93
N LEU A 302 13.05 8.52 -33.28
CA LEU A 302 12.07 8.02 -32.31
C LEU A 302 12.41 6.57 -31.90
N HIS A 303 12.77 6.38 -30.63
CA HIS A 303 13.06 5.09 -30.03
C HIS A 303 11.90 4.57 -29.17
N MET A 304 11.34 3.41 -29.51
CA MET A 304 10.28 2.74 -28.75
C MET A 304 10.82 1.53 -27.98
N LEU A 305 10.54 1.48 -26.67
CA LEU A 305 10.92 0.40 -25.76
C LEU A 305 9.72 -0.49 -25.42
N PHE A 306 9.64 -1.67 -26.04
CA PHE A 306 8.59 -2.65 -25.78
C PHE A 306 8.90 -3.55 -24.60
N SER A 307 7.86 -3.90 -23.84
CA SER A 307 7.99 -4.91 -22.79
C SER A 307 7.64 -6.31 -23.33
N ARG A 308 8.57 -7.26 -23.18
CA ARG A 308 8.38 -8.71 -23.40
C ARG A 308 7.79 -9.42 -22.19
N ASN A 309 7.43 -8.69 -21.13
CA ASN A 309 6.91 -9.29 -19.91
C ASN A 309 5.54 -9.97 -20.17
N PRO A 310 5.39 -11.29 -19.95
CA PRO A 310 4.16 -12.02 -20.24
C PRO A 310 2.93 -11.53 -19.45
N LYS A 311 3.13 -10.78 -18.37
CA LYS A 311 2.04 -10.20 -17.56
C LYS A 311 1.32 -9.06 -18.28
N VAL A 312 1.96 -8.39 -19.24
CA VAL A 312 1.40 -7.21 -19.94
C VAL A 312 0.29 -7.61 -20.92
N LEU A 313 0.51 -8.71 -21.66
CA LEU A 313 -0.43 -9.27 -22.62
C LEU A 313 -1.01 -10.59 -22.11
N ASN A 314 -1.76 -10.50 -21.00
CA ASN A 314 -2.43 -11.65 -20.40
C ASN A 314 -3.96 -11.59 -20.59
N PRO A 315 -4.60 -12.63 -21.16
CA PRO A 315 -6.05 -12.65 -21.40
C PRO A 315 -6.90 -12.90 -20.13
N ARG A 316 -6.29 -13.16 -18.97
CA ARG A 316 -7.01 -13.46 -17.72
C ARG A 316 -7.88 -12.28 -17.26
N GLY A 317 -9.11 -12.59 -16.90
CA GLY A 317 -10.07 -11.62 -16.35
C GLY A 317 -10.73 -10.70 -17.38
N LEU A 318 -10.50 -10.94 -18.68
CA LEU A 318 -11.14 -10.20 -19.77
C LEU A 318 -12.52 -10.77 -20.14
N ARG A 319 -12.69 -12.10 -20.08
CA ARG A 319 -13.96 -12.78 -20.38
C ARG A 319 -14.75 -13.09 -19.11
N TYR A 320 -15.94 -12.52 -18.99
CA TYR A 320 -16.89 -12.73 -17.88
C TYR A 320 -18.32 -12.39 -18.32
N PRO A 321 -19.35 -12.94 -17.66
CA PRO A 321 -20.75 -12.65 -18.02
C PRO A 321 -21.10 -11.19 -17.71
N LEU A 322 -21.68 -10.51 -18.70
CA LEU A 322 -22.20 -9.15 -18.58
C LEU A 322 -23.69 -9.18 -18.16
N PRO A 323 -24.18 -8.16 -17.45
CA PRO A 323 -25.61 -8.06 -17.15
C PRO A 323 -26.40 -7.75 -18.40
N MET A 324 -27.70 -8.00 -18.33
CA MET A 324 -28.64 -7.42 -19.29
C MET A 324 -28.54 -5.89 -19.26
N PRO A 325 -28.52 -5.22 -20.43
CA PRO A 325 -28.50 -3.78 -20.51
C PRO A 325 -29.78 -3.20 -19.87
N LYS A 326 -29.60 -2.17 -19.04
CA LYS A 326 -30.72 -1.49 -18.37
C LYS A 326 -30.73 0.00 -18.74
N GLY A 327 -31.93 0.55 -18.90
CA GLY A 327 -32.19 1.98 -19.07
C GLY A 327 -32.72 2.65 -17.80
N GLY A 328 -32.92 3.96 -17.87
CA GLY A 328 -33.50 4.77 -16.79
C GLY A 328 -32.51 5.67 -16.06
N LYS A 329 -33.04 6.54 -15.19
CA LYS A 329 -32.27 7.61 -14.50
C LYS A 329 -31.14 7.09 -13.60
N TYR A 330 -31.24 5.85 -13.13
CA TYR A 330 -30.30 5.25 -12.18
C TYR A 330 -29.57 4.02 -12.73
N ALA A 331 -29.68 3.75 -14.04
CA ALA A 331 -29.00 2.63 -14.66
C ALA A 331 -27.47 2.80 -14.62
N SER A 332 -26.76 1.73 -14.32
CA SER A 332 -25.30 1.71 -14.22
C SER A 332 -24.76 0.51 -15.01
N ASN A 333 -24.68 0.65 -16.32
CA ASN A 333 -24.11 -0.37 -17.21
C ASN A 333 -22.56 -0.33 -17.13
N PRO A 334 -21.86 -1.46 -17.36
CA PRO A 334 -20.41 -1.46 -17.53
C PRO A 334 -19.97 -0.53 -18.67
N HIS A 335 -18.79 0.08 -18.56
CA HIS A 335 -18.24 0.98 -19.57
C HIS A 335 -17.50 0.18 -20.66
N LEU A 336 -18.05 0.12 -21.86
CA LEU A 336 -17.61 -0.73 -22.97
C LEU A 336 -17.12 0.05 -24.20
N THR A 337 -17.64 1.26 -24.45
CA THR A 337 -17.21 2.15 -25.55
C THR A 337 -16.98 3.56 -25.03
N GLU A 338 -16.15 4.35 -25.73
CA GLU A 338 -15.79 5.72 -25.30
C GLU A 338 -16.98 6.70 -25.30
N ASP A 339 -17.89 6.54 -26.25
CA ASP A 339 -19.08 7.35 -26.48
C ASP A 339 -20.30 6.87 -25.69
N GLN A 340 -20.09 5.95 -24.74
CA GLN A 340 -21.16 5.36 -23.97
C GLN A 340 -21.88 6.39 -23.11
N ARG A 341 -23.19 6.51 -23.33
CA ARG A 341 -24.05 7.43 -22.56
C ARG A 341 -24.29 6.91 -21.16
N PHE A 342 -23.97 7.74 -20.16
CA PHE A 342 -24.28 7.49 -18.75
C PHE A 342 -25.35 8.46 -18.25
N PRO A 343 -26.32 8.01 -17.43
CA PRO A 343 -27.20 8.91 -16.71
C PRO A 343 -26.42 9.87 -15.81
N GLN A 344 -26.94 11.08 -15.61
CA GLN A 344 -26.29 12.10 -14.79
C GLN A 344 -26.39 11.77 -13.30
N LEU A 345 -25.40 11.04 -12.78
CA LEU A 345 -25.25 10.72 -11.36
C LEU A 345 -24.12 11.57 -10.77
N ARG A 346 -24.39 12.85 -10.54
CA ARG A 346 -23.41 13.82 -10.01
C ARG A 346 -23.46 13.87 -8.49
N LEU A 347 -22.32 14.24 -7.90
CA LEU A 347 -22.18 14.52 -6.47
C LEU A 347 -22.69 15.93 -6.13
N SER A 348 -23.17 16.11 -4.90
CA SER A 348 -23.51 17.43 -4.37
C SER A 348 -22.27 18.34 -4.28
N ARG A 349 -22.45 19.64 -3.99
CA ARG A 349 -21.31 20.53 -3.74
C ARG A 349 -20.54 20.09 -2.49
N LYS A 350 -21.25 19.74 -1.42
CA LYS A 350 -20.68 19.27 -0.14
C LYS A 350 -19.83 18.01 -0.32
N ALA A 351 -20.33 17.02 -1.08
CA ALA A 351 -19.61 15.78 -1.34
C ALA A 351 -18.34 15.93 -2.21
N ARG A 352 -18.18 17.07 -2.91
CA ARG A 352 -17.01 17.36 -3.75
C ARG A 352 -15.93 18.17 -3.01
N GLN A 353 -16.26 18.74 -1.86
CA GLN A 353 -15.32 19.50 -1.06
C GLN A 353 -14.29 18.55 -0.44
N LYS A 354 -13.03 18.95 -0.49
CA LYS A 354 -11.92 18.33 0.22
C LYS A 354 -11.39 19.35 1.22
N THR A 355 -10.81 18.87 2.31
CA THR A 355 -10.08 19.73 3.24
C THR A 355 -8.78 20.19 2.60
N ASP A 356 -8.57 21.49 2.49
CA ASP A 356 -7.27 22.08 2.18
C ASP A 356 -6.72 22.71 3.47
N VAL A 357 -5.64 22.14 3.99
CA VAL A 357 -5.02 22.55 5.25
C VAL A 357 -4.24 23.86 5.10
N PHE A 358 -3.79 24.17 3.88
CA PHE A 358 -2.97 25.33 3.58
C PHE A 358 -3.80 26.51 3.04
N ALA A 359 -5.11 26.37 2.97
CA ALA A 359 -6.00 27.46 2.60
C ALA A 359 -6.12 28.47 3.75
N SER A 360 -6.27 29.75 3.40
CA SER A 360 -6.32 30.83 4.39
C SER A 360 -7.54 30.76 5.33
N ASP A 361 -8.61 30.08 4.91
CA ASP A 361 -9.82 29.86 5.69
C ASP A 361 -9.73 28.66 6.65
N TYR A 362 -8.64 27.88 6.61
CA TYR A 362 -8.48 26.68 7.44
C TYR A 362 -8.43 27.00 8.95
N ILE A 363 -7.71 28.06 9.34
CA ILE A 363 -7.54 28.46 10.77
C ILE A 363 -8.88 28.83 11.41
N ALA A 364 -9.80 29.39 10.63
CA ALA A 364 -11.12 29.79 11.10
C ALA A 364 -12.12 28.61 11.16
N GLY A 365 -11.71 27.41 10.76
CA GLY A 365 -12.56 26.22 10.71
C GLY A 365 -12.90 25.68 12.10
N VAL A 366 -14.20 25.51 12.39
CA VAL A 366 -14.67 24.84 13.62
C VAL A 366 -14.26 23.37 13.71
N SER A 367 -13.92 22.76 12.57
CA SER A 367 -13.47 21.39 12.42
C SER A 367 -12.23 21.37 11.52
N PRO A 368 -11.19 20.59 11.86
CA PRO A 368 -10.02 20.39 11.01
C PRO A 368 -10.34 19.68 9.67
N PHE A 369 -11.56 19.17 9.49
CA PHE A 369 -11.96 18.41 8.32
C PHE A 369 -13.26 18.92 7.71
N ALA A 370 -13.34 18.87 6.38
CA ALA A 370 -14.56 19.11 5.61
C ALA A 370 -15.65 18.08 5.96
N GLU A 371 -16.88 18.57 6.11
CA GLU A 371 -18.02 17.72 6.47
C GLU A 371 -18.44 16.79 5.33
N ASN A 372 -18.79 15.55 5.69
CA ASN A 372 -19.31 14.58 4.74
C ASN A 372 -20.76 14.87 4.35
N ASP A 373 -21.12 14.53 3.11
CA ASP A 373 -22.51 14.59 2.63
C ASP A 373 -23.23 13.26 2.88
N ILE A 374 -24.13 13.26 3.86
CA ILE A 374 -25.00 12.12 4.20
C ILE A 374 -26.48 12.38 3.89
N CYS A 375 -26.88 13.63 3.65
CA CYS A 375 -28.28 14.04 3.52
C CYS A 375 -28.77 14.10 2.07
N SER A 376 -27.87 14.23 1.09
CA SER A 376 -28.29 14.38 -0.30
C SER A 376 -28.87 13.10 -0.90
N ARG A 377 -29.72 13.25 -1.92
CA ARG A 377 -30.21 12.12 -2.70
C ARG A 377 -29.07 11.32 -3.34
N SER A 378 -27.98 11.98 -3.75
CA SER A 378 -26.78 11.31 -4.27
C SER A 378 -26.06 10.44 -3.24
N ALA A 379 -26.09 10.83 -1.95
CA ALA A 379 -25.53 10.03 -0.87
C ALA A 379 -26.36 8.75 -0.65
N THR A 380 -27.70 8.85 -0.66
CA THR A 380 -28.60 7.68 -0.59
C THR A 380 -28.39 6.73 -1.77
N LEU A 381 -28.19 7.27 -2.98
CA LEU A 381 -27.89 6.50 -4.20
C LEU A 381 -26.46 5.96 -4.25
N GLN A 382 -25.64 6.27 -3.24
CA GLN A 382 -24.24 5.85 -3.11
C GLN A 382 -23.39 6.25 -4.33
N VAL A 383 -23.63 7.45 -4.88
CA VAL A 383 -22.79 8.02 -5.93
C VAL A 383 -21.39 8.21 -5.36
N ARG A 384 -20.37 7.83 -6.14
CA ARG A 384 -18.96 7.94 -5.76
C ARG A 384 -18.22 8.72 -6.83
N ASP A 385 -17.16 9.40 -6.40
CA ASP A 385 -16.24 10.06 -7.30
C ASP A 385 -15.61 9.04 -8.27
N SER A 386 -15.46 9.44 -9.54
CA SER A 386 -14.85 8.64 -10.60
C SER A 386 -13.40 8.23 -10.28
N THR A 387 -12.69 9.02 -9.49
CA THR A 387 -11.31 8.76 -9.03
C THR A 387 -11.22 7.57 -8.07
N LEU A 388 -12.27 7.34 -7.27
CA LEU A 388 -12.30 6.25 -6.28
C LEU A 388 -12.46 4.87 -6.93
N GLY A 389 -11.84 3.87 -6.30
CA GLY A 389 -12.01 2.46 -6.69
C GLY A 389 -11.27 2.05 -7.95
N ALA A 390 -10.27 2.83 -8.40
CA ALA A 390 -9.38 2.46 -9.52
C ALA A 390 -8.75 1.07 -9.30
N GLY A 391 -8.13 0.81 -8.14
CA GLY A 391 -7.55 -0.50 -7.83
C GLY A 391 -8.58 -1.64 -7.82
N ARG A 392 -9.80 -1.37 -7.33
CA ARG A 392 -10.90 -2.35 -7.35
C ARG A 392 -11.34 -2.72 -8.77
N ARG A 393 -11.31 -1.76 -9.72
CA ARG A 393 -11.63 -1.99 -11.13
C ARG A 393 -10.53 -2.77 -11.88
N ARG A 394 -9.30 -2.81 -11.36
CA ARG A 394 -8.20 -3.62 -11.91
C ARG A 394 -8.27 -5.10 -11.53
N LEU A 395 -9.13 -5.48 -10.57
CA LEU A 395 -9.29 -6.88 -10.14
C LEU A 395 -10.07 -7.70 -11.17
N ASN A 396 -9.65 -8.96 -11.36
CA ASN A 396 -10.35 -9.94 -12.17
C ASN A 396 -11.80 -10.16 -11.64
N PRO A 397 -12.85 -9.93 -12.47
CA PRO A 397 -14.24 -10.15 -12.07
C PRO A 397 -14.57 -11.58 -11.66
N ASN A 398 -13.86 -12.57 -12.20
CA ASN A 398 -14.07 -14.00 -11.95
C ASN A 398 -13.46 -14.48 -10.61
N ALA A 399 -12.65 -13.66 -9.95
CA ALA A 399 -12.05 -14.01 -8.67
C ALA A 399 -13.09 -13.98 -7.53
N SER A 400 -12.97 -14.93 -6.59
CA SER A 400 -13.80 -14.99 -5.40
C SER A 400 -13.62 -13.75 -4.52
N ARG A 401 -14.67 -13.40 -3.77
CA ARG A 401 -14.73 -12.19 -2.95
C ARG A 401 -15.15 -12.55 -1.53
N LYS A 402 -14.78 -11.71 -0.55
CA LYS A 402 -15.22 -11.85 0.85
C LYS A 402 -16.76 -11.88 0.92
N LYS A 403 -17.32 -12.84 1.67
CA LYS A 403 -18.75 -13.21 1.73
C LYS A 403 -19.72 -12.02 1.90
N PHE A 404 -19.36 -11.05 2.74
CA PHE A 404 -20.22 -9.89 3.06
C PHE A 404 -19.91 -8.62 2.25
N VAL A 405 -18.86 -8.64 1.44
CA VAL A 405 -18.48 -7.47 0.64
C VAL A 405 -19.26 -7.49 -0.68
N LYS A 406 -20.40 -6.80 -0.70
CA LYS A 406 -21.11 -6.45 -1.93
C LYS A 406 -20.30 -5.41 -2.72
N LYS A 407 -19.22 -5.84 -3.38
CA LYS A 407 -18.66 -5.05 -4.48
C LYS A 407 -19.75 -4.95 -5.55
N ARG A 408 -19.79 -3.87 -6.36
CA ARG A 408 -20.51 -3.87 -7.64
C ARG A 408 -19.96 -5.02 -8.49
N CYS A 409 -20.51 -6.19 -8.28
CA CYS A 409 -20.36 -7.41 -9.06
C CYS A 409 -21.78 -7.73 -9.48
N LEU A 410 -21.91 -7.89 -10.77
CA LEU A 410 -23.12 -8.18 -11.49
C LEU A 410 -23.61 -9.56 -11.05
N ARG A 411 -24.39 -9.64 -9.97
CA ARG A 411 -25.21 -10.82 -9.67
C ARG A 411 -26.60 -10.40 -9.22
N LEU A 412 -27.55 -10.88 -10.00
CA LEU A 412 -28.97 -10.93 -9.71
C LEU A 412 -29.21 -11.51 -8.32
N ARG A 413 -30.01 -10.82 -7.50
CA ARG A 413 -30.92 -11.51 -6.59
C ARG A 413 -32.20 -11.72 -7.40
N SER A 414 -32.41 -12.91 -7.94
CA SER A 414 -33.78 -13.37 -8.16
C SER A 414 -34.36 -13.62 -6.77
N LEU A 415 -35.43 -12.88 -6.46
CA LEU A 415 -36.38 -13.27 -5.45
C LEU A 415 -37.07 -14.53 -5.97
N PHE A 416 -36.76 -15.69 -5.42
CA PHE A 416 -37.65 -16.84 -5.51
C PHE A 416 -38.18 -17.11 -4.11
N SER A 417 -39.48 -16.85 -3.96
CA SER A 417 -40.32 -17.34 -2.87
C SER A 417 -40.37 -18.87 -2.94
N PRO A 418 -40.42 -19.60 -1.81
CA PRO A 418 -40.55 -21.05 -1.81
C PRO A 418 -42.03 -21.38 -1.91
N ASP A 419 -42.58 -21.53 -3.12
CA ASP A 419 -43.78 -22.34 -3.35
C ASP A 419 -44.05 -22.48 -4.86
N ALA A 420 -43.71 -23.65 -5.40
CA ALA A 420 -44.38 -24.32 -6.51
C ALA A 420 -43.58 -25.57 -6.89
N ARG A 421 -44.08 -26.75 -6.49
CA ARG A 421 -43.65 -28.06 -7.01
C ARG A 421 -44.34 -28.29 -8.35
N VAL A 422 -43.58 -28.55 -9.43
CA VAL A 422 -43.99 -29.40 -10.56
C VAL A 422 -42.72 -30.02 -11.18
N PRO A 423 -42.68 -31.33 -11.51
CA PRO A 423 -41.46 -32.04 -11.88
C PRO A 423 -41.13 -31.91 -13.38
N PHE A 424 -39.83 -31.82 -13.70
CA PHE A 424 -39.32 -31.87 -15.07
C PHE A 424 -38.91 -33.30 -15.44
N ARG A 425 -39.53 -33.85 -16.49
CA ARG A 425 -39.04 -35.03 -17.24
C ARG A 425 -37.98 -34.57 -18.25
N LEU A 426 -36.94 -35.41 -18.41
CA LEU A 426 -35.95 -35.31 -19.48
C LEU A 426 -36.60 -35.37 -20.87
N LEU A 427 -36.00 -34.68 -21.84
CA LEU A 427 -35.55 -35.30 -23.09
C LEU A 427 -34.59 -34.37 -23.84
N SER A 428 -33.48 -34.99 -24.24
CA SER A 428 -32.44 -34.55 -25.15
C SER A 428 -32.96 -34.30 -26.56
N LEU A 429 -32.35 -33.35 -27.29
CA LEU A 429 -31.84 -33.52 -28.65
C LEU A 429 -31.18 -32.21 -29.13
N GLY A 430 -29.96 -32.33 -29.64
CA GLY A 430 -29.33 -31.28 -30.43
C GLY A 430 -29.67 -31.46 -31.91
N VAL A 431 -29.39 -30.41 -32.70
CA VAL A 431 -28.58 -30.41 -33.93
C VAL A 431 -28.87 -29.14 -34.75
N LEU A 432 -27.78 -28.42 -35.05
CA LEU A 432 -27.40 -27.57 -36.19
C LEU A 432 -28.46 -26.86 -37.06
N GLY A 433 -28.16 -25.58 -37.37
CA GLY A 433 -28.68 -24.89 -38.55
C GLY A 433 -28.25 -23.42 -38.62
N GLN A 434 -27.48 -23.06 -39.65
CA GLN A 434 -26.87 -21.76 -39.94
C GLN A 434 -27.88 -20.62 -40.18
N VAL A 435 -27.45 -19.35 -39.97
CA VAL A 435 -28.16 -18.14 -40.42
C VAL A 435 -27.19 -17.23 -41.18
N PRO A 436 -27.52 -16.73 -42.39
CA PRO A 436 -26.76 -15.68 -43.06
C PRO A 436 -27.36 -14.27 -42.86
N MET A 437 -26.51 -13.29 -43.16
CA MET A 437 -26.68 -11.84 -43.06
C MET A 437 -27.84 -11.24 -43.88
N VAL A 438 -28.47 -10.18 -43.34
CA VAL A 438 -29.09 -9.09 -44.13
C VAL A 438 -28.97 -7.74 -43.38
N ARG A 439 -28.44 -6.70 -44.07
CA ARG A 439 -28.58 -5.25 -43.76
C ARG A 439 -29.84 -4.70 -44.43
N PRO A 440 -30.49 -3.64 -43.91
CA PRO A 440 -30.47 -2.30 -44.57
C PRO A 440 -30.54 -1.12 -43.56
N THR A 441 -29.80 0.00 -43.66
CA THR A 441 -29.96 1.26 -44.45
C THR A 441 -31.18 2.16 -44.17
N HIS A 442 -30.89 3.34 -43.57
CA HIS A 442 -31.35 4.74 -43.78
C HIS A 442 -32.83 5.20 -43.94
N SER A 443 -33.21 6.27 -43.20
CA SER A 443 -33.71 7.61 -43.66
C SER A 443 -34.33 8.43 -42.49
N ARG A 444 -33.80 9.62 -42.09
CA ARG A 444 -34.21 11.04 -42.35
C ARG A 444 -35.73 11.33 -42.20
N GLY A 445 -36.24 12.01 -41.16
CA GLY A 445 -36.33 13.48 -40.86
C GLY A 445 -37.83 13.88 -40.66
N PRO A 446 -38.28 15.13 -40.36
CA PRO A 446 -37.71 16.29 -39.63
C PRO A 446 -38.67 17.04 -38.62
N SER A 447 -38.09 17.97 -37.84
CA SER A 447 -38.54 19.31 -37.32
C SER A 447 -39.95 19.68 -36.74
N GLY A 448 -39.94 20.53 -35.69
CA GLY A 448 -40.97 21.57 -35.36
C GLY A 448 -41.26 21.72 -33.84
N SER A 449 -40.63 22.65 -33.09
CA SER A 449 -40.98 24.08 -32.79
C SER A 449 -42.28 24.36 -31.99
N ARG A 450 -42.15 24.93 -30.77
CA ARG A 450 -42.79 26.19 -30.25
C ARG A 450 -42.92 26.20 -28.71
N GLY A 451 -42.89 27.41 -28.16
CA GLY A 451 -42.65 27.78 -26.76
C GLY A 451 -43.89 27.93 -25.85
N PRO A 452 -43.84 28.79 -24.80
CA PRO A 452 -44.28 28.45 -23.45
C PRO A 452 -45.58 29.15 -22.99
N GLY A 453 -46.21 28.62 -21.93
CA GLY A 453 -47.41 29.18 -21.31
C GLY A 453 -47.28 29.30 -19.78
N GLN A 454 -47.68 30.48 -19.29
CA GLN A 454 -47.58 31.02 -17.93
C GLN A 454 -48.63 30.49 -16.91
N ALA A 455 -48.40 30.92 -15.65
CA ALA A 455 -49.35 31.18 -14.56
C ALA A 455 -49.88 29.97 -13.76
N GLY A 456 -50.08 30.03 -12.44
CA GLY A 456 -50.14 31.18 -11.55
C GLY A 456 -50.16 30.82 -10.05
N ILE A 457 -50.19 31.90 -9.27
CA ILE A 457 -50.06 32.08 -7.82
C ILE A 457 -51.34 31.66 -7.05
N LYS A 458 -51.17 31.24 -5.78
CA LYS A 458 -52.04 31.51 -4.59
C LYS A 458 -51.27 31.00 -3.34
N GLN A 459 -50.71 31.84 -2.45
CA GLN A 459 -51.33 32.52 -1.28
C GLN A 459 -52.42 31.66 -0.62
N ARG A 460 -52.36 31.22 0.64
CA ARG A 460 -52.31 31.85 1.99
C ARG A 460 -52.30 30.64 2.97
N SER A 461 -52.06 30.67 4.29
CA SER A 461 -52.02 31.67 5.34
C SER A 461 -51.43 31.02 6.60
N SER A 462 -50.87 31.88 7.44
CA SER A 462 -50.47 31.69 8.84
C SER A 462 -51.59 31.16 9.75
N CYS A 463 -51.19 30.45 10.82
CA CYS A 463 -51.68 30.70 12.18
C CYS A 463 -50.58 30.35 13.20
N ALA A 464 -50.27 31.32 14.05
CA ALA A 464 -49.45 31.20 15.25
C ALA A 464 -50.39 31.29 16.47
N ALA A 465 -50.12 30.50 17.51
CA ALA A 465 -50.53 30.74 18.91
C ALA A 465 -49.72 29.75 19.78
N THR A 466 -48.68 30.20 20.50
CA THR A 466 -48.71 30.69 21.91
C THR A 466 -49.27 29.69 22.92
N GLY A 467 -48.46 29.35 23.94
CA GLY A 467 -48.92 28.69 25.16
C GLY A 467 -47.88 27.82 25.88
N ASN A 468 -47.02 28.44 26.68
CA ASN A 468 -46.43 27.84 27.89
C ASN A 468 -47.20 28.51 29.06
N PRO A 469 -47.56 27.85 30.18
CA PRO A 469 -46.55 27.44 31.18
C PRO A 469 -46.89 26.25 32.14
N LEU A 470 -45.85 25.79 32.85
CA LEU A 470 -45.77 25.29 34.25
C LEU A 470 -46.39 23.92 34.71
N ASN A 471 -45.49 23.16 35.36
CA ASN A 471 -45.61 22.26 36.53
C ASN A 471 -46.50 21.00 36.51
N CYS A 472 -45.87 19.82 36.64
CA CYS A 472 -45.82 19.01 37.87
C CYS A 472 -45.14 17.64 37.64
N LEU A 473 -44.25 17.27 38.58
CA LEU A 473 -43.58 15.96 38.75
C LEU A 473 -44.59 14.86 39.15
N PRO A 474 -44.18 13.57 39.15
CA PRO A 474 -43.64 13.01 40.40
C PRO A 474 -42.39 12.12 40.24
N SER A 475 -41.58 12.22 41.28
CA SER A 475 -40.44 11.40 41.71
C SER A 475 -40.85 10.03 42.27
N CYS A 476 -39.97 9.03 42.16
CA CYS A 476 -39.92 7.90 43.09
C CYS A 476 -38.50 7.73 43.65
N GLN A 477 -38.42 7.76 44.98
CA GLN A 477 -37.22 7.74 45.82
C GLN A 477 -36.80 6.32 46.22
N LEU A 478 -35.51 6.20 46.55
CA LEU A 478 -34.88 5.16 47.36
C LEU A 478 -35.46 5.11 48.78
N PRO A 479 -35.23 4.02 49.54
CA PRO A 479 -35.04 4.10 50.97
C PRO A 479 -33.61 3.71 51.38
N SER A 480 -33.06 4.57 52.23
CA SER A 480 -31.88 4.36 53.08
C SER A 480 -32.37 3.86 54.44
N SER A 481 -31.70 2.87 55.02
CA SER A 481 -31.73 2.63 56.47
C SER A 481 -30.31 2.48 57.01
N ARG A 482 -30.04 3.37 57.95
CA ARG A 482 -28.81 3.66 58.68
C ARG A 482 -28.74 2.79 59.94
N VAL A 483 -27.60 2.20 60.26
CA VAL A 483 -27.27 1.80 61.64
C VAL A 483 -25.79 2.10 61.93
N GLN A 484 -25.55 2.84 63.02
CA GLN A 484 -24.27 3.15 63.67
C GLN A 484 -23.96 2.08 64.74
N VAL A 485 -22.76 1.49 64.77
CA VAL A 485 -21.58 1.78 65.66
C VAL A 485 -21.50 0.93 66.96
N ALA A 486 -20.47 0.06 66.98
CA ALA A 486 -19.54 -0.35 68.07
C ALA A 486 -20.03 -1.20 69.28
N PRO A 487 -19.12 -1.73 70.15
CA PRO A 487 -17.81 -2.39 69.93
C PRO A 487 -17.69 -3.76 70.65
N ALA A 488 -16.62 -4.51 70.38
CA ALA A 488 -16.28 -5.76 71.08
C ALA A 488 -15.29 -5.52 72.26
N THR A 489 -15.55 -6.13 73.41
CA THR A 489 -14.61 -6.25 74.55
C THR A 489 -14.74 -7.61 75.27
N SER A 490 -13.59 -8.12 75.73
CA SER A 490 -13.30 -9.12 76.80
C SER A 490 -13.70 -10.61 76.67
N GLY A 491 -12.68 -11.49 76.84
CA GLY A 491 -12.76 -12.98 76.95
C GLY A 491 -13.21 -13.51 78.34
N PRO A 492 -12.69 -14.63 78.91
CA PRO A 492 -11.79 -15.70 78.42
C PRO A 492 -12.21 -17.18 78.81
N ALA A 493 -11.35 -18.15 78.42
CA ALA A 493 -10.94 -19.41 79.09
C ALA A 493 -11.90 -20.59 79.43
N ASN A 494 -11.60 -21.80 78.88
CA ASN A 494 -11.14 -23.05 79.56
C ASN A 494 -11.29 -24.27 78.61
N GLN A 495 -10.23 -24.95 78.18
CA GLN A 495 -9.45 -26.06 78.80
C GLN A 495 -10.19 -27.41 78.93
N HIS A 496 -9.64 -28.42 78.24
CA HIS A 496 -9.40 -29.84 78.62
C HIS A 496 -8.96 -30.57 77.33
N SER A 497 -7.77 -31.16 77.10
CA SER A 497 -6.70 -31.87 77.84
C SER A 497 -6.52 -33.28 77.23
N GLY A 498 -5.31 -33.57 76.73
CA GLY A 498 -4.75 -34.91 76.43
C GLY A 498 -4.67 -35.27 74.94
N GLY A 499 -3.55 -35.65 74.31
CA GLY A 499 -2.15 -35.78 74.69
C GLY A 499 -1.38 -36.57 73.61
N CYS A 500 -0.13 -36.18 73.30
CA CYS A 500 0.96 -36.90 72.58
C CYS A 500 0.72 -37.26 71.08
N THR A 501 1.61 -37.08 70.09
CA THR A 501 3.08 -37.00 70.03
C THR A 501 3.55 -36.13 68.84
N SER A 502 4.80 -35.67 68.93
CA SER A 502 5.58 -34.81 68.03
C SER A 502 5.63 -35.20 66.55
N TRP A 503 5.55 -34.21 65.65
CA TRP A 503 6.47 -34.00 64.52
C TRP A 503 6.47 -32.51 64.15
N HIS A 504 7.65 -31.89 64.07
CA HIS A 504 7.79 -30.52 63.56
C HIS A 504 7.38 -30.46 62.08
N SER A 505 6.19 -29.94 61.79
CA SER A 505 5.83 -29.54 60.44
C SER A 505 6.36 -28.13 60.19
N VAL A 506 7.44 -28.05 59.43
CA VAL A 506 7.88 -26.83 58.75
C VAL A 506 6.71 -26.38 57.86
N GLU A 507 6.06 -25.29 58.24
CA GLU A 507 5.00 -24.65 57.47
C GLU A 507 5.63 -24.12 56.17
N ALA A 508 5.41 -24.84 55.07
CA ALA A 508 5.87 -24.42 53.75
C ALA A 508 5.16 -23.12 53.38
N MET A 509 5.89 -22.01 53.33
CA MET A 509 5.41 -20.76 52.74
C MET A 509 4.87 -21.04 51.33
N ALA A 510 3.55 -20.96 51.15
CA ALA A 510 2.92 -21.15 49.86
C ALA A 510 3.38 -20.02 48.92
N VAL A 511 4.26 -20.35 47.96
CA VAL A 511 4.73 -19.40 46.94
C VAL A 511 3.52 -18.94 46.13
N THR A 512 3.15 -17.66 46.28
CA THR A 512 2.07 -17.04 45.52
C THR A 512 2.54 -16.79 44.09
N ARG A 513 1.92 -17.46 43.12
CA ARG A 513 2.26 -17.32 41.69
C ARG A 513 1.70 -16.02 41.12
N LYS A 514 2.38 -15.47 40.11
CA LYS A 514 1.98 -14.22 39.45
C LYS A 514 1.60 -14.43 38.00
N ALA A 515 0.50 -13.82 37.57
CA ALA A 515 0.05 -13.82 36.18
C ALA A 515 0.02 -12.40 35.62
N LEU A 516 0.43 -12.24 34.37
CA LEU A 516 0.28 -11.01 33.60
C LEU A 516 -0.72 -11.25 32.46
N ILE A 517 -1.78 -10.44 32.40
CA ILE A 517 -2.76 -10.48 31.32
C ILE A 517 -2.62 -9.25 30.43
N ILE A 518 -2.25 -9.46 29.16
CA ILE A 518 -2.10 -8.43 28.16
C ILE A 518 -3.34 -8.44 27.27
N LEU A 519 -4.13 -7.36 27.31
CA LEU A 519 -5.35 -7.21 26.53
C LEU A 519 -5.14 -6.23 25.38
N ALA A 520 -5.45 -6.66 24.15
CA ALA A 520 -5.36 -5.83 22.95
C ALA A 520 -6.72 -5.63 22.28
N HIS A 521 -7.65 -4.95 22.97
CA HIS A 521 -8.97 -4.58 22.44
C HIS A 521 -9.44 -3.23 23.01
N SER A 522 -10.02 -2.34 22.19
CA SER A 522 -10.44 -1.00 22.63
C SER A 522 -11.70 -1.00 23.49
N GLU A 523 -12.68 -1.83 23.12
CA GLU A 523 -14.01 -1.80 23.76
C GLU A 523 -14.11 -2.66 25.02
N ARG A 524 -14.52 -2.03 26.13
CA ARG A 524 -14.86 -2.70 27.40
C ARG A 524 -16.10 -3.61 27.28
N THR A 525 -16.95 -3.35 26.30
CA THR A 525 -18.15 -4.16 26.00
C THR A 525 -17.84 -5.37 25.13
N SER A 526 -16.57 -5.57 24.72
CA SER A 526 -16.19 -6.67 23.85
C SER A 526 -16.12 -8.02 24.59
N PHE A 527 -16.29 -9.11 23.83
CA PHE A 527 -16.07 -10.45 24.37
C PHE A 527 -14.60 -10.69 24.77
N ASN A 528 -13.63 -9.99 24.17
CA ASN A 528 -12.23 -10.07 24.59
C ASN A 528 -12.02 -9.46 25.99
N TYR A 529 -12.67 -8.33 26.28
CA TYR A 529 -12.67 -7.75 27.62
C TYR A 529 -13.34 -8.70 28.63
N ALA A 530 -14.47 -9.32 28.26
CA ALA A 530 -15.12 -10.33 29.11
C ALA A 530 -14.23 -11.56 29.38
N MET A 531 -13.50 -12.06 28.37
CA MET A 531 -12.52 -13.16 28.55
C MET A 531 -11.35 -12.76 29.46
N LYS A 532 -10.91 -11.50 29.40
CA LYS A 532 -9.91 -10.94 30.31
C LYS A 532 -10.44 -10.92 31.75
N GLU A 533 -11.64 -10.37 31.98
CA GLU A 533 -12.27 -10.33 33.31
C GLU A 533 -12.45 -11.73 33.89
N ALA A 534 -12.94 -12.67 33.08
CA ALA A 534 -13.08 -14.07 33.49
C ALA A 534 -11.73 -14.68 33.89
N ALA A 535 -10.64 -14.34 33.20
CA ALA A 535 -9.31 -14.80 33.57
C ALA A 535 -8.81 -14.21 34.89
N VAL A 536 -9.01 -12.90 35.10
CA VAL A 536 -8.67 -12.22 36.36
C VAL A 536 -9.42 -12.86 37.53
N GLU A 537 -10.72 -13.07 37.37
CA GLU A 537 -11.59 -13.67 38.39
C GLU A 537 -11.12 -15.10 38.74
N ALA A 538 -10.91 -15.95 37.74
CA ALA A 538 -10.52 -17.34 37.96
C ALA A 538 -9.14 -17.48 38.62
N LEU A 539 -8.15 -16.70 38.17
CA LEU A 539 -6.78 -16.76 38.70
C LEU A 539 -6.71 -16.19 40.12
N LYS A 540 -7.38 -15.08 40.41
CA LYS A 540 -7.44 -14.55 41.78
C LYS A 540 -8.11 -15.54 42.72
N LYS A 541 -9.16 -16.23 42.27
CA LYS A 541 -9.87 -17.26 43.06
C LYS A 541 -8.97 -18.45 43.42
N THR A 542 -7.99 -18.78 42.57
CA THR A 542 -7.01 -19.85 42.81
C THR A 542 -5.73 -19.38 43.51
N GLY A 543 -5.71 -18.13 44.01
CA GLY A 543 -4.61 -17.59 44.80
C GLY A 543 -3.47 -16.96 44.00
N TRP A 544 -3.68 -16.62 42.73
CA TRP A 544 -2.69 -15.90 41.93
C TRP A 544 -2.73 -14.39 42.17
N GLU A 545 -1.57 -13.75 42.15
CA GLU A 545 -1.47 -12.30 41.96
C GLU A 545 -1.62 -11.99 40.46
N VAL A 546 -2.54 -11.11 40.09
CA VAL A 546 -2.82 -10.81 38.68
C VAL A 546 -2.51 -9.35 38.37
N ALA A 547 -1.57 -9.14 37.46
CA ALA A 547 -1.25 -7.85 36.85
C ALA A 547 -1.88 -7.77 35.44
N GLU A 548 -2.21 -6.55 35.02
CA GLU A 548 -2.85 -6.29 33.73
C GLU A 548 -2.08 -5.27 32.90
N SER A 549 -2.10 -5.46 31.58
CA SER A 549 -1.68 -4.50 30.58
C SER A 549 -2.77 -4.39 29.51
N ASP A 550 -3.77 -3.54 29.77
CA ASP A 550 -4.78 -3.16 28.78
C ASP A 550 -4.18 -2.08 27.87
N LEU A 551 -3.66 -2.52 26.72
CA LEU A 551 -2.84 -1.69 25.84
C LEU A 551 -3.60 -0.47 25.32
N TYR A 552 -4.91 -0.59 25.10
CA TYR A 552 -5.74 0.53 24.66
C TYR A 552 -6.07 1.46 25.82
N ALA A 553 -6.41 0.93 27.00
CA ALA A 553 -6.67 1.79 28.17
C ALA A 553 -5.42 2.55 28.62
N MET A 554 -4.23 1.98 28.42
CA MET A 554 -2.93 2.62 28.70
C MET A 554 -2.52 3.65 27.64
N ASN A 555 -3.22 3.74 26.51
CA ASN A 555 -2.77 4.46 25.31
C ASN A 555 -1.32 4.08 24.93
N PHE A 556 -0.99 2.78 24.98
CA PHE A 556 0.36 2.30 24.76
C PHE A 556 0.86 2.71 23.36
N ASN A 557 2.03 3.35 23.30
CA ASN A 557 2.66 3.70 22.02
C ASN A 557 3.24 2.43 21.36
N PRO A 558 2.76 2.00 20.18
CA PRO A 558 3.24 0.77 19.55
C PRO A 558 4.39 0.99 18.54
N ILE A 559 4.90 2.22 18.41
CA ILE A 559 5.88 2.56 17.39
C ILE A 559 7.28 2.61 18.00
N ILE A 560 8.16 1.71 17.58
CA ILE A 560 9.58 1.75 17.93
C ILE A 560 10.23 3.03 17.39
N SER A 561 11.00 3.73 18.22
CA SER A 561 11.68 4.96 17.80
C SER A 561 12.86 5.30 18.71
N ARG A 562 13.64 6.32 18.32
CA ARG A 562 14.69 6.90 19.17
C ARG A 562 14.17 7.37 20.54
N LYS A 563 12.88 7.66 20.66
CA LYS A 563 12.23 8.11 21.91
C LYS A 563 12.09 6.99 22.95
N ASP A 564 12.36 5.74 22.57
CA ASP A 564 12.39 4.61 23.50
C ASP A 564 13.65 4.60 24.36
N ILE A 565 14.60 5.49 24.07
CA ILE A 565 15.87 5.64 24.76
C ILE A 565 15.96 7.06 25.32
N THR A 566 16.31 7.16 26.60
CA THR A 566 16.60 8.42 27.28
C THR A 566 18.13 8.64 27.31
N GLY A 567 18.54 9.90 27.30
CA GLY A 567 19.96 10.28 27.27
C GLY A 567 20.63 10.11 25.90
N THR A 568 21.97 10.00 25.92
CA THR A 568 22.80 10.02 24.72
C THR A 568 22.75 8.69 23.95
N LEU A 569 22.67 8.78 22.63
CA LEU A 569 22.78 7.63 21.71
C LEU A 569 24.26 7.38 21.38
N LYS A 570 24.65 6.12 21.17
CA LYS A 570 26.04 5.78 20.83
C LYS A 570 26.40 6.22 19.41
N HIS A 571 25.48 6.06 18.46
CA HIS A 571 25.64 6.40 17.04
C HIS A 571 24.40 7.17 16.51
N PRO A 572 24.21 8.44 16.91
CA PRO A 572 23.02 9.23 16.55
C PRO A 572 22.86 9.46 15.03
N GLU A 573 23.97 9.52 14.29
CA GLU A 573 24.05 9.65 12.84
C GLU A 573 23.62 8.37 12.10
N LYS A 574 23.90 7.19 12.68
CA LYS A 574 23.55 5.88 12.12
C LYS A 574 22.76 5.05 13.14
N PHE A 575 21.58 5.53 13.48
CA PHE A 575 20.75 4.90 14.50
C PHE A 575 20.33 3.47 14.14
N GLN A 576 20.77 2.50 14.95
CA GLN A 576 20.35 1.10 14.87
C GLN A 576 19.59 0.72 16.14
N TYR A 577 18.28 0.51 16.00
CA TYR A 577 17.38 0.31 17.14
C TYR A 577 17.80 -0.87 18.05
N SER A 578 18.19 -2.01 17.47
CA SER A 578 18.58 -3.21 18.23
C SER A 578 19.79 -2.94 19.15
N ASP A 579 20.84 -2.32 18.63
CA ASP A 579 22.08 -2.12 19.36
C ASP A 579 21.94 -1.01 20.41
N GLU A 580 21.27 0.08 20.04
CA GLU A 580 21.03 1.22 20.92
C GLU A 580 20.10 0.86 22.08
N THR A 581 19.04 0.07 21.83
CA THR A 581 18.14 -0.38 22.91
C THR A 581 18.77 -1.45 23.80
N ALA A 582 19.63 -2.33 23.25
CA ALA A 582 20.40 -3.28 24.05
C ALA A 582 21.35 -2.56 25.01
N LEU A 583 21.99 -1.48 24.55
CA LEU A 583 22.83 -0.63 25.39
C LEU A 583 21.99 0.13 26.42
N ALA A 584 20.89 0.74 25.99
CA ALA A 584 19.99 1.48 26.87
C ALA A 584 19.38 0.58 27.96
N TYR A 585 19.09 -0.69 27.66
CA TYR A 585 18.67 -1.66 28.67
C TYR A 585 19.76 -1.89 29.73
N LYS A 586 21.01 -2.16 29.30
CA LYS A 586 22.15 -2.36 30.21
C LYS A 586 22.42 -1.14 31.10
N GLU A 587 22.21 0.05 30.57
CA GLU A 587 22.45 1.32 31.26
C GLU A 587 21.20 1.88 31.96
N SER A 588 20.08 1.14 31.98
CA SER A 588 18.81 1.57 32.59
C SER A 588 18.26 2.90 32.04
N ARG A 589 18.46 3.12 30.74
CA ARG A 589 18.05 4.33 29.99
C ARG A 589 16.84 4.13 29.09
N LEU A 590 16.15 3.00 29.16
CA LEU A 590 14.92 2.80 28.40
C LEU A 590 13.80 3.72 28.86
N SER A 591 12.87 4.01 27.95
CA SER A 591 11.67 4.80 28.24
C SER A 591 10.88 4.19 29.41
N PRO A 592 10.36 5.02 30.35
CA PRO A 592 9.70 4.53 31.56
C PRO A 592 8.51 3.58 31.32
N ASP A 593 7.76 3.78 30.23
CA ASP A 593 6.64 2.92 29.85
C ASP A 593 7.10 1.51 29.44
N ILE A 594 8.25 1.39 28.77
CA ILE A 594 8.87 0.09 28.44
C ILE A 594 9.33 -0.59 29.72
N VAL A 595 10.06 0.12 30.59
CA VAL A 595 10.56 -0.42 31.87
C VAL A 595 9.42 -0.94 32.75
N ALA A 596 8.28 -0.22 32.79
CA ALA A 596 7.11 -0.66 33.54
C ALA A 596 6.55 -2.01 33.04
N GLU A 597 6.52 -2.22 31.72
CA GLU A 597 6.06 -3.49 31.14
C GLU A 597 7.08 -4.62 31.33
N GLN A 598 8.38 -4.33 31.24
CA GLN A 598 9.44 -5.29 31.54
C GLN A 598 9.36 -5.80 32.98
N LYS A 599 9.13 -4.91 33.97
CA LYS A 599 8.94 -5.28 35.38
C LYS A 599 7.76 -6.23 35.59
N LYS A 600 6.65 -6.02 34.88
CA LYS A 600 5.50 -6.95 34.93
C LYS A 600 5.88 -8.33 34.39
N LEU A 601 6.64 -8.39 33.31
CA LEU A 601 7.12 -9.66 32.73
C LEU A 601 8.12 -10.39 33.64
N GLU A 602 9.05 -9.65 34.27
CA GLU A 602 9.99 -10.21 35.25
C GLU A 602 9.25 -10.88 36.41
N ALA A 603 8.22 -10.21 36.92
CA ALA A 603 7.41 -10.70 38.03
C ALA A 603 6.51 -11.89 37.66
N ALA A 604 6.01 -11.97 36.42
CA ALA A 604 5.00 -12.95 36.02
C ALA A 604 5.57 -14.36 35.79
N ASP A 605 4.90 -15.39 36.32
CA ASP A 605 5.12 -16.80 35.99
C ASP A 605 4.34 -17.19 34.72
N LEU A 606 3.10 -16.71 34.61
CA LEU A 606 2.18 -16.97 33.50
C LEU A 606 1.87 -15.66 32.75
N VAL A 607 1.95 -15.68 31.42
CA VAL A 607 1.57 -14.55 30.57
C VAL A 607 0.43 -14.94 29.63
N ILE A 608 -0.71 -14.25 29.76
CA ILE A 608 -1.91 -14.46 28.94
C ILE A 608 -2.03 -13.32 27.95
N PHE A 609 -2.05 -13.65 26.66
CA PHE A 609 -2.30 -12.69 25.59
C PHE A 609 -3.75 -12.81 25.11
N GLN A 610 -4.60 -11.86 25.47
CA GLN A 610 -6.01 -11.81 25.06
C GLN A 610 -6.21 -10.85 23.89
N PHE A 611 -6.59 -11.35 22.73
CA PHE A 611 -6.78 -10.50 21.54
C PHE A 611 -7.73 -11.10 20.48
N PRO A 612 -8.38 -10.23 19.67
CA PRO A 612 -9.01 -10.68 18.44
C PRO A 612 -7.98 -10.94 17.35
N MET A 613 -8.10 -12.04 16.62
CA MET A 613 -7.30 -12.30 15.42
C MET A 613 -7.56 -11.21 14.37
N GLN A 614 -6.55 -10.41 14.04
CA GLN A 614 -6.62 -9.36 13.03
C GLN A 614 -5.64 -9.67 11.92
N TRP A 615 -6.14 -9.80 10.69
CA TRP A 615 -5.31 -10.10 9.51
C TRP A 615 -4.39 -11.33 9.67
N CYS A 616 -4.95 -12.41 10.25
CA CYS A 616 -4.23 -13.66 10.52
C CYS A 616 -3.02 -13.52 11.46
N GLY A 617 -3.00 -12.47 12.29
CA GLY A 617 -2.03 -12.31 13.37
C GLY A 617 -2.58 -11.53 14.57
N VAL A 618 -1.65 -10.98 15.35
CA VAL A 618 -1.95 -10.12 16.50
C VAL A 618 -2.37 -8.70 16.05
N PRO A 619 -3.17 -7.96 16.84
CA PRO A 619 -3.42 -6.54 16.59
C PRO A 619 -2.11 -5.73 16.53
N ALA A 620 -2.09 -4.67 15.73
CA ALA A 620 -0.89 -3.84 15.55
C ALA A 620 -0.33 -3.28 16.86
N ILE A 621 -1.20 -2.91 17.81
CA ILE A 621 -0.77 -2.41 19.13
C ILE A 621 -0.02 -3.48 19.94
N LEU A 622 -0.45 -4.75 19.83
CA LEU A 622 0.21 -5.88 20.49
C LEU A 622 1.53 -6.25 19.78
N LYS A 623 1.57 -6.15 18.45
CA LYS A 623 2.84 -6.29 17.70
C LYS A 623 3.86 -5.23 18.14
N GLY A 624 3.43 -3.98 18.24
CA GLY A 624 4.28 -2.89 18.72
C GLY A 624 4.71 -3.04 20.18
N TRP A 625 3.86 -3.63 21.02
CA TRP A 625 4.24 -4.00 22.39
C TRP A 625 5.36 -5.04 22.41
N PHE A 626 5.30 -6.08 21.58
CA PHE A 626 6.43 -7.01 21.44
C PHE A 626 7.69 -6.27 20.99
N ASP A 627 7.59 -5.44 19.94
CA ASP A 627 8.75 -4.76 19.35
C ASP A 627 9.44 -3.76 20.30
N ARG A 628 8.68 -3.12 21.19
CA ARG A 628 9.22 -2.16 22.17
C ARG A 628 9.67 -2.81 23.47
N VAL A 629 9.00 -3.88 23.92
CA VAL A 629 9.25 -4.50 25.24
C VAL A 629 10.25 -5.65 25.17
N PHE A 630 10.23 -6.45 24.09
CA PHE A 630 11.12 -7.61 23.93
C PHE A 630 12.47 -7.18 23.34
N ILE A 631 13.28 -6.49 24.16
CA ILE A 631 14.58 -5.96 23.78
C ILE A 631 15.69 -7.01 23.97
N THR A 632 16.71 -6.97 23.11
CA THR A 632 17.93 -7.78 23.23
C THR A 632 18.60 -7.57 24.59
N GLY A 633 18.95 -8.67 25.27
CA GLY A 633 19.51 -8.65 26.62
C GLY A 633 18.47 -8.76 27.73
N PHE A 634 17.21 -8.37 27.47
CA PHE A 634 16.09 -8.58 28.38
C PHE A 634 15.32 -9.86 28.03
N ALA A 635 14.70 -9.87 26.84
CA ALA A 635 13.78 -10.93 26.43
C ALA A 635 14.46 -12.05 25.64
N TYR A 636 15.57 -11.77 24.96
CA TYR A 636 16.34 -12.77 24.21
C TYR A 636 17.82 -12.40 24.10
N THR A 637 18.65 -13.39 23.83
CA THR A 637 20.03 -13.24 23.40
C THR A 637 20.29 -14.21 22.23
N TYR A 638 21.24 -13.89 21.34
CA TYR A 638 21.59 -14.80 20.26
C TYR A 638 22.37 -16.05 20.74
N ALA A 639 23.00 -15.98 21.92
CA ALA A 639 23.67 -17.13 22.53
C ALA A 639 22.64 -18.13 23.09
N ASP A 640 21.57 -17.62 23.70
CA ASP A 640 20.54 -18.42 24.38
C ASP A 640 19.18 -18.23 23.68
N MET A 641 19.08 -18.71 22.44
CA MET A 641 17.82 -18.69 21.68
C MET A 641 16.89 -19.83 22.09
N TYR A 642 15.59 -19.64 21.87
CA TYR A 642 14.55 -20.66 22.04
C TYR A 642 14.50 -21.23 23.47
N ASP A 643 14.52 -22.55 23.65
CA ASP A 643 14.42 -23.25 24.95
C ASP A 643 15.46 -22.82 26.01
N LYS A 644 16.54 -22.13 25.61
CA LYS A 644 17.53 -21.56 26.52
C LYS A 644 17.26 -20.11 26.93
N GLY A 645 16.28 -19.45 26.31
CA GLY A 645 16.03 -18.03 26.47
C GLY A 645 15.66 -17.58 27.89
N PRO A 646 15.73 -16.26 28.17
CA PRO A 646 15.49 -15.69 29.49
C PRO A 646 14.16 -16.11 30.14
N PHE A 647 13.13 -16.38 29.34
CA PHE A 647 11.80 -16.73 29.82
C PHE A 647 11.51 -18.24 29.88
N LYS A 648 12.55 -19.10 29.87
CA LYS A 648 12.43 -20.58 29.95
C LYS A 648 11.63 -21.12 31.14
N ASN A 649 11.59 -20.37 32.24
CA ASN A 649 10.85 -20.74 33.45
C ASN A 649 9.42 -20.15 33.50
N LYS A 650 9.00 -19.43 32.45
CA LYS A 650 7.69 -18.80 32.35
C LYS A 650 6.83 -19.53 31.31
N LYS A 651 5.51 -19.54 31.56
CA LYS A 651 4.52 -20.11 30.63
C LYS A 651 3.76 -18.99 29.93
N ALA A 652 3.47 -19.17 28.64
CA ALA A 652 2.66 -18.21 27.87
C ALA A 652 1.50 -18.90 27.17
N VAL A 653 0.34 -18.23 27.10
CA VAL A 653 -0.84 -18.73 26.40
C VAL A 653 -1.48 -17.64 25.56
N LEU A 654 -1.88 -18.00 24.35
CA LEU A 654 -2.65 -17.12 23.46
C LEU A 654 -4.14 -17.43 23.63
N SER A 655 -4.94 -16.44 24.02
CA SER A 655 -6.40 -16.51 24.03
C SER A 655 -6.95 -15.65 22.90
N ILE A 656 -7.44 -16.32 21.85
CA ILE A 656 -7.72 -15.71 20.55
C ILE A 656 -9.19 -15.85 20.21
N THR A 657 -9.83 -14.72 19.92
CA THR A 657 -11.18 -14.72 19.33
C THR A 657 -11.09 -14.49 17.83
N THR A 658 -11.91 -15.17 17.04
CA THR A 658 -11.93 -14.98 15.58
C THR A 658 -13.33 -14.66 15.06
N GLY A 659 -13.39 -13.97 13.93
CA GLY A 659 -14.66 -13.74 13.22
C GLY A 659 -15.07 -14.92 12.32
N SER A 660 -14.13 -15.76 11.89
CA SER A 660 -14.39 -16.91 11.00
C SER A 660 -14.65 -18.17 11.83
N SER A 661 -15.39 -19.14 11.27
CA SER A 661 -15.63 -20.42 11.94
C SER A 661 -14.36 -21.29 11.97
N GLY A 662 -14.28 -22.23 12.91
CA GLY A 662 -13.14 -23.14 13.02
C GLY A 662 -12.91 -23.96 11.75
N SER A 663 -13.99 -24.35 11.06
CA SER A 663 -13.92 -25.05 9.76
C SER A 663 -13.23 -24.26 8.65
N MET A 664 -13.21 -22.92 8.72
CA MET A 664 -12.48 -22.11 7.74
C MET A 664 -10.97 -22.14 7.96
N TYR A 665 -10.53 -22.52 9.15
CA TYR A 665 -9.12 -22.65 9.54
C TYR A 665 -8.65 -24.11 9.64
N SER A 666 -9.45 -25.07 9.17
CA SER A 666 -8.99 -26.44 9.00
C SER A 666 -8.06 -26.54 7.77
N PRO A 667 -7.31 -27.64 7.60
CA PRO A 667 -6.48 -27.84 6.40
C PRO A 667 -7.25 -27.77 5.08
N GLN A 668 -8.56 -28.06 5.09
CA GLN A 668 -9.47 -27.96 3.94
C GLN A 668 -10.21 -26.61 3.88
N GLY A 669 -10.05 -25.79 4.91
CA GLY A 669 -10.67 -24.48 5.04
C GLY A 669 -10.01 -23.44 4.15
N ILE A 670 -10.79 -22.41 3.79
CA ILE A 670 -10.34 -21.36 2.85
C ILE A 670 -9.17 -20.52 3.39
N HIS A 671 -9.00 -20.41 4.70
CA HIS A 671 -7.88 -19.69 5.32
C HIS A 671 -6.64 -20.56 5.48
N GLY A 672 -6.76 -21.87 5.22
CA GLY A 672 -5.71 -22.85 5.49
C GLY A 672 -5.60 -23.21 6.97
N ASP A 673 -4.67 -24.12 7.26
CA ASP A 673 -4.44 -24.67 8.59
C ASP A 673 -4.02 -23.59 9.61
N VAL A 674 -4.79 -23.47 10.70
CA VAL A 674 -4.50 -22.54 11.81
C VAL A 674 -3.12 -22.74 12.41
N ASN A 675 -2.58 -23.97 12.39
CA ASN A 675 -1.26 -24.28 12.93
C ASN A 675 -0.16 -23.46 12.23
N ILE A 676 -0.32 -23.18 10.95
CA ILE A 676 0.60 -22.35 10.15
C ILE A 676 0.51 -20.88 10.56
N LEU A 677 -0.69 -20.39 10.87
CA LEU A 677 -0.92 -18.99 11.25
C LEU A 677 -0.40 -18.68 12.65
N LEU A 678 -0.43 -19.65 13.57
CA LEU A 678 0.04 -19.47 14.94
C LEU A 678 1.56 -19.59 15.08
N TRP A 679 2.21 -20.33 14.17
CA TRP A 679 3.65 -20.61 14.24
C TRP A 679 4.53 -19.35 14.38
N PRO A 680 4.36 -18.27 13.60
CA PRO A 680 5.23 -17.09 13.73
C PRO A 680 5.14 -16.40 15.11
N ILE A 681 3.99 -16.49 15.78
CA ILE A 681 3.76 -15.88 17.09
C ILE A 681 4.28 -16.80 18.19
N GLN A 682 3.82 -18.05 18.19
CA GLN A 682 4.17 -19.02 19.23
C GLN A 682 5.64 -19.42 19.17
N SER A 683 6.17 -19.74 17.99
CA SER A 683 7.59 -20.11 17.81
C SER A 683 8.48 -18.88 17.71
N GLY A 684 8.19 -17.99 16.75
CA GLY A 684 9.08 -16.89 16.38
C GLY A 684 9.11 -15.72 17.35
N THR A 685 8.11 -15.57 18.23
CA THR A 685 8.07 -14.49 19.23
C THR A 685 8.19 -15.06 20.65
N LEU A 686 7.25 -15.92 21.06
CA LEU A 686 7.20 -16.39 22.45
C LEU A 686 8.30 -17.42 22.75
N HIS A 687 8.33 -18.53 22.00
CA HIS A 687 9.28 -19.61 22.24
C HIS A 687 10.71 -19.15 21.99
N PHE A 688 10.96 -18.26 21.02
CA PHE A 688 12.26 -17.64 20.79
C PHE A 688 12.85 -16.97 22.05
N CYS A 689 12.00 -16.35 22.87
CA CYS A 689 12.38 -15.73 24.15
C CYS A 689 12.48 -16.73 25.32
N GLY A 690 12.19 -18.02 25.09
CA GLY A 690 12.22 -19.08 26.08
C GLY A 690 10.88 -19.55 26.59
N PHE A 691 9.76 -18.86 26.32
CA PHE A 691 8.48 -19.27 26.90
C PHE A 691 8.12 -20.72 26.60
N GLN A 692 7.62 -21.40 27.63
CA GLN A 692 6.87 -22.64 27.49
C GLN A 692 5.46 -22.29 27.00
N VAL A 693 5.20 -22.46 25.72
CA VAL A 693 3.93 -22.05 25.11
C VAL A 693 2.86 -23.12 25.31
N LEU A 694 1.77 -22.79 25.98
CA LEU A 694 0.63 -23.68 26.23
C LEU A 694 -0.34 -23.74 25.03
N GLU A 695 -1.28 -24.69 25.05
CA GLU A 695 -2.31 -24.79 24.01
C GLU A 695 -3.09 -23.46 23.88
N PRO A 696 -3.27 -22.91 22.68
CA PRO A 696 -4.00 -21.66 22.51
C PRO A 696 -5.49 -21.85 22.83
N GLN A 697 -6.09 -20.90 23.54
CA GLN A 697 -7.54 -20.83 23.74
C GLN A 697 -8.18 -20.21 22.49
N LEU A 698 -8.63 -21.05 21.56
CA LEU A 698 -9.21 -20.61 20.28
C LEU A 698 -10.75 -20.54 20.34
N THR A 699 -11.28 -19.32 20.32
CA THR A 699 -12.73 -19.07 20.32
C THR A 699 -13.19 -18.61 18.94
N TYR A 700 -13.72 -19.54 18.15
CA TYR A 700 -14.09 -19.29 16.75
C TYR A 700 -15.45 -18.60 16.58
N SER A 701 -15.56 -17.78 15.54
CA SER A 701 -16.81 -17.13 15.08
C SER A 701 -17.65 -16.47 16.18
N ILE A 702 -17.01 -15.79 17.13
CA ILE A 702 -17.68 -15.28 18.35
C ILE A 702 -18.85 -14.33 18.07
N GLY A 703 -18.81 -13.60 16.94
CA GLY A 703 -19.89 -12.74 16.49
C GLY A 703 -21.15 -13.48 16.01
N HIS A 704 -21.07 -14.81 15.85
CA HIS A 704 -22.19 -15.68 15.48
C HIS A 704 -22.58 -16.63 16.62
N THR A 705 -21.93 -16.55 17.78
CA THR A 705 -22.17 -17.44 18.91
C THR A 705 -23.33 -16.91 19.77
N PRO A 706 -24.37 -17.72 20.05
CA PRO A 706 -25.47 -17.37 20.95
C PRO A 706 -25.01 -16.98 22.36
N LEU A 707 -25.86 -16.26 23.11
CA LEU A 707 -25.49 -15.72 24.43
C LEU A 707 -25.18 -16.81 25.47
N ASP A 708 -26.01 -17.84 25.53
CA ASP A 708 -25.82 -19.01 26.39
C ASP A 708 -24.49 -19.73 26.12
N VAL A 709 -24.15 -19.93 24.84
CA VAL A 709 -22.88 -20.54 24.44
C VAL A 709 -21.70 -19.62 24.76
N ARG A 710 -21.85 -18.30 24.64
CA ARG A 710 -20.82 -17.33 25.06
C ARG A 710 -20.54 -17.41 26.56
N THR A 711 -21.57 -17.57 27.38
CA THR A 711 -21.41 -17.79 28.83
C THR A 711 -20.66 -19.11 29.10
N GLN A 712 -20.99 -20.19 28.39
CA GLN A 712 -20.27 -21.47 28.52
C GLN A 712 -18.80 -21.36 28.11
N VAL A 713 -18.47 -20.56 27.09
CA VAL A 713 -17.08 -20.30 26.70
C VAL A 713 -16.31 -19.59 27.81
N LEU A 714 -16.92 -18.59 28.47
CA LEU A 714 -16.30 -17.90 29.61
C LEU A 714 -16.07 -18.87 30.77
N GLU A 715 -17.06 -19.68 31.13
CA GLU A 715 -16.94 -20.66 32.22
C GLU A 715 -15.93 -21.77 31.90
N GLY A 716 -15.89 -22.24 30.65
CA GLY A 716 -14.87 -23.18 30.19
C GLY A 716 -13.46 -22.61 30.26
N TRP A 717 -13.31 -21.31 29.96
CA TRP A 717 -12.03 -20.61 30.10
C TRP A 717 -11.61 -20.49 31.57
N LYS A 718 -12.52 -20.09 32.47
CA LYS A 718 -12.29 -20.08 33.92
C LYS A 718 -11.84 -21.45 34.43
N LYS A 719 -12.56 -22.51 34.06
CA LYS A 719 -12.26 -23.88 34.47
C LYS A 719 -10.87 -24.35 34.02
N ARG A 720 -10.46 -23.99 32.80
CA ARG A 720 -9.11 -24.30 32.31
C ARG A 720 -8.04 -23.60 33.14
N LEU A 721 -8.26 -22.33 33.49
CA LEU A 721 -7.32 -21.53 34.28
C LEU A 721 -7.08 -22.07 35.69
N GLU A 722 -7.99 -22.88 36.24
CA GLU A 722 -7.80 -23.51 37.55
C GLU A 722 -6.57 -24.45 37.60
N ARG A 723 -6.21 -25.06 36.46
CA ARG A 723 -5.09 -26.02 36.36
C ARG A 723 -4.12 -25.70 35.22
N ILE A 724 -4.14 -24.46 34.70
CA ILE A 724 -3.35 -24.08 33.52
C ILE A 724 -1.84 -24.23 33.74
N TRP A 725 -1.37 -24.08 34.98
CA TRP A 725 0.05 -24.22 35.27
C TRP A 725 0.55 -25.66 35.13
N ASP A 726 -0.31 -26.65 35.31
CA ASP A 726 0.07 -28.07 35.25
C ASP A 726 -0.04 -28.63 33.83
N GLU A 727 -0.53 -27.83 32.88
CA GLU A 727 -0.64 -28.23 31.47
C GLU A 727 0.76 -28.45 30.84
N THR A 728 0.84 -29.53 30.06
CA THR A 728 1.97 -29.82 29.17
C THR A 728 2.02 -28.76 28.06
N PRO A 729 3.18 -28.13 27.79
CA PRO A 729 3.30 -27.16 26.71
C PRO A 729 3.28 -27.82 25.32
N LEU A 730 3.10 -27.00 24.29
CA LEU A 730 3.26 -27.37 22.89
C LEU A 730 4.69 -27.81 22.60
N TYR A 731 4.84 -28.69 21.61
CA TYR A 731 6.15 -29.17 21.18
C TYR A 731 6.81 -28.22 20.17
N PHE A 732 8.07 -27.89 20.44
CA PHE A 732 9.00 -27.25 19.51
C PHE A 732 10.28 -28.09 19.42
N ALA A 733 11.00 -27.99 18.30
CA ALA A 733 12.27 -28.68 18.15
C ALA A 733 13.29 -28.06 19.13
N PRO A 734 13.88 -28.83 20.07
CA PRO A 734 14.85 -28.30 21.02
C PRO A 734 16.08 -27.73 20.32
N SER A 735 16.69 -26.69 20.90
CA SER A 735 17.88 -26.05 20.30
C SER A 735 19.08 -27.00 20.24
N SER A 736 19.11 -28.03 21.08
CA SER A 736 20.13 -29.09 21.10
C SER A 736 20.20 -29.92 19.81
N LEU A 737 19.14 -29.91 19.00
CA LEU A 737 19.10 -30.58 17.70
C LEU A 737 19.86 -29.82 16.60
N PHE A 738 20.28 -28.59 16.88
CA PHE A 738 20.93 -27.68 15.92
C PHE A 738 22.37 -27.37 16.34
N ASP A 739 23.19 -27.06 15.36
CA ASP A 739 24.53 -26.52 15.57
C ASP A 739 24.44 -24.99 15.59
N LEU A 740 24.41 -24.42 16.80
CA LEU A 740 24.18 -22.99 17.05
C LEU A 740 25.44 -22.14 16.83
N SER A 741 26.02 -22.21 15.63
CA SER A 741 27.17 -21.38 15.24
C SER A 741 26.98 -20.82 13.84
N PHE A 742 27.59 -19.65 13.58
CA PHE A 742 27.60 -19.06 12.24
C PHE A 742 28.28 -19.98 11.21
N GLN A 743 29.35 -20.68 11.61
CA GLN A 743 30.07 -21.61 10.74
C GLN A 743 29.19 -22.79 10.27
N ALA A 744 28.32 -23.29 11.14
CA ALA A 744 27.38 -24.35 10.80
C ALA A 744 26.06 -23.82 10.20
N GLY A 745 25.91 -22.51 10.05
CA GLY A 745 24.71 -21.87 9.48
C GLY A 745 23.45 -22.06 10.31
N PHE A 746 23.56 -22.36 11.61
CA PHE A 746 22.41 -22.68 12.50
C PHE A 746 21.55 -23.85 12.00
N LEU A 747 22.14 -24.78 11.26
CA LEU A 747 21.45 -25.93 10.69
C LEU A 747 21.27 -27.07 11.71
N MET A 748 20.31 -27.95 11.41
CA MET A 748 20.09 -29.16 12.19
C MET A 748 21.32 -30.07 12.10
N LYS A 749 21.74 -30.67 13.22
CA LYS A 749 22.90 -31.59 13.27
C LYS A 749 22.74 -32.73 12.27
N LYS A 750 23.84 -33.10 11.59
CA LYS A 750 23.83 -34.16 10.57
C LYS A 750 23.27 -35.49 11.09
N ALA A 751 23.70 -35.91 12.28
CA ALA A 751 23.20 -37.13 12.93
C ALA A 751 21.67 -37.09 13.13
N VAL A 752 21.14 -35.94 13.55
CA VAL A 752 19.69 -35.74 13.72
C VAL A 752 18.98 -35.78 12.36
N GLN A 753 19.53 -35.15 11.32
CA GLN A 753 18.94 -35.22 9.98
C GLN A 753 18.84 -36.67 9.49
N ASP A 754 19.89 -37.47 9.70
CA ASP A 754 19.92 -38.88 9.33
C ASP A 754 18.86 -39.71 10.08
N GLU A 755 18.70 -39.50 11.39
CA GLU A 755 17.62 -40.11 12.17
C GLU A 755 16.22 -39.70 11.70
N GLN A 756 16.06 -38.44 11.28
CA GLN A 756 14.78 -37.92 10.83
C GLN A 756 14.40 -38.46 9.46
N LYS A 757 15.34 -38.91 8.60
CA LYS A 757 15.04 -39.42 7.24
C LYS A 757 13.96 -40.52 7.25
N ASN A 758 14.02 -41.44 8.21
CA ASN A 758 13.12 -42.58 8.31
C ASN A 758 11.76 -42.26 8.96
N LYS A 759 11.55 -41.04 9.47
CA LYS A 759 10.27 -40.64 10.11
C LYS A 759 9.27 -40.13 9.08
N THR A 760 7.99 -40.47 9.28
CA THR A 760 6.90 -40.08 8.37
C THR A 760 6.55 -38.60 8.46
N PHE A 761 6.56 -38.03 9.66
CA PHE A 761 6.22 -36.63 9.90
C PHE A 761 7.48 -35.79 10.15
N GLY A 762 7.40 -34.49 9.87
CA GLY A 762 8.38 -33.52 10.35
C GLY A 762 8.33 -33.35 11.87
N LEU A 763 9.18 -32.49 12.41
CA LEU A 763 9.24 -32.27 13.86
C LEU A 763 8.14 -31.33 14.36
N SER A 764 7.83 -30.29 13.58
CA SER A 764 6.86 -29.23 13.90
C SER A 764 6.43 -28.51 12.61
N VAL A 765 5.60 -27.47 12.72
CA VAL A 765 5.15 -26.67 11.56
C VAL A 765 6.31 -26.03 10.80
N GLY A 766 7.21 -25.30 11.48
CA GLY A 766 8.36 -24.67 10.82
C GLY A 766 9.50 -25.65 10.53
N HIS A 767 9.60 -26.74 11.28
CA HIS A 767 10.56 -27.81 11.05
C HIS A 767 9.89 -29.04 10.43
N HIS A 768 9.16 -28.82 9.34
CA HIS A 768 8.44 -29.88 8.62
C HIS A 768 9.36 -30.74 7.74
N LEU A 769 10.57 -30.26 7.41
CA LEU A 769 11.61 -31.01 6.68
C LEU A 769 11.16 -31.54 5.31
N GLY A 770 10.23 -30.84 4.64
CA GLY A 770 9.61 -31.31 3.39
C GLY A 770 8.59 -32.45 3.56
N LYS A 771 8.30 -32.85 4.81
CA LYS A 771 7.38 -33.93 5.18
C LYS A 771 6.03 -33.39 5.65
N PRO A 772 5.00 -34.25 5.80
CA PRO A 772 3.76 -33.88 6.47
C PRO A 772 3.99 -33.30 7.87
N ILE A 773 3.24 -32.25 8.20
CA ILE A 773 3.28 -31.59 9.51
C ILE A 773 2.56 -32.49 10.54
N PRO A 774 3.11 -32.68 11.76
CA PRO A 774 2.40 -33.35 12.83
C PRO A 774 1.06 -32.67 13.12
N THR A 775 0.00 -33.45 13.27
CA THR A 775 -1.35 -32.93 13.48
C THR A 775 -1.43 -32.04 14.71
N ASP A 776 -2.03 -30.85 14.53
CA ASP A 776 -2.28 -29.88 15.60
C ASP A 776 -1.04 -29.48 16.41
N ASN A 777 0.16 -29.52 15.83
CA ASN A 777 1.42 -29.19 16.52
C ASN A 777 1.43 -27.83 17.24
N GLN A 778 0.62 -26.87 16.82
CA GLN A 778 0.52 -25.52 17.40
C GLN A 778 -0.81 -25.26 18.12
N VAL A 779 -1.68 -26.27 18.18
CA VAL A 779 -3.00 -26.20 18.83
C VAL A 779 -3.12 -27.18 19.98
N LYS A 780 -2.44 -28.33 19.91
CA LYS A 780 -2.49 -29.40 20.91
C LYS A 780 -1.11 -29.83 21.36
N ALA A 781 -0.96 -30.04 22.66
CA ALA A 781 0.23 -30.65 23.24
C ALA A 781 0.30 -32.13 22.81
N ARG A 782 1.51 -32.69 22.78
CA ARG A 782 1.66 -34.13 22.53
C ARG A 782 1.02 -34.89 23.68
N LYS A 783 0.24 -35.92 23.33
CA LYS A 783 -0.33 -36.87 24.31
C LYS A 783 0.75 -37.73 24.94
#